data_AF-A0A3B5KS57-F1
#
_entry.id   AF-A0A3B5KS57-F1
#
_cell.length_a   1.000
_cell.length_b   1.000
_cell.length_c   1.000
_cell.angle_alpha   90.00
_cell.angle_beta   90.00
_cell.angle_gamma   90.00
#
_symmetry.space_group_name_H-M   'P 1'
#
loop_
_entity.id
_entity.type
_entity.pdbx_description
1 polymer ?
#
loop_
_entity_poly.entity_id
_entity_poly.type
_entity_poly.pdbx_seq_one_letter_code
_entity_poly.pdbx_strand_id
1 'polypeptide(L)'
;MTTVTNPTTPEITTVTNATTSEITVTNVTPDITTLTNATTPEITTVTNATAPEITVTNATTPKITTVTNLTTPEITMTNATTPEITTVTNATAPEITVTNATTPKITTVTNVITPEISMTNATTPEITTVTNATAPEITVTNATTPKITTVTNVITPEITMTNATTPEITKVTNATSEITTMTNATTPEITVTNATTPEIATVTNATPEITTVTNTTTEITVTNATTPEITVAKATTPEITVTNATPPPKITTVTDATLTNITMIFATTPEMTTVTNTTSKMTTVTTKIIPTNLLESAGILTSDAAKGSWDELNNNNKSESSENKNASSSFLSAFEGIAAHVVNEPLSINTQYILFTKVNFTNNFKDDFNSSVEINIPEAEGSRQSIAVMLFASMDNVLPARESVNTSSSVINGRVVLIHPESDINNISIAFDVLNETLGKPKCVFWDFDLFDSLGGWSDEGCAFVLNENGTVRCNCNHTTSFSILMSPDSPQDIVLDFITYIGLGISMGSLIVCLIIEGIAWRKIRRHSTSYLRHVSIVNIAVSLLIADIWFIIGAAVSNTKSAPACTYIRENVVCWLNWNQSKALLAFVVPALMIVVINLIILVVVLYKILSRRGGANASQAEGKNVLYVIARSLAVLTPLFGLTWGLGVGVMLSPKNRGMQITFALFNSVQGCFIWVFGTLLDKKVCMSLVKSNLVCLRD
;
A
#
# COMPACT_ATOMS: atom_id res chain seq x y z
N MET A 1 71.26 26.53 -6.60
CA MET A 1 70.91 26.87 -5.21
C MET A 1 70.86 28.38 -5.11
N THR A 2 69.68 28.94 -4.88
CA THR A 2 69.46 30.38 -4.68
C THR A 2 69.04 30.56 -3.22
N THR A 3 69.82 31.29 -2.44
CA THR A 3 69.55 31.52 -1.01
C THR A 3 69.26 33.00 -0.80
N VAL A 4 68.08 33.31 -0.25
CA VAL A 4 67.67 34.67 0.12
C VAL A 4 67.69 34.78 1.65
N THR A 5 68.55 35.65 2.16
CA THR A 5 68.74 35.88 3.60
C THR A 5 68.70 37.37 3.90
N ASN A 6 67.75 37.79 4.74
CA ASN A 6 67.73 39.11 5.38
C ASN A 6 67.65 40.36 4.45
N PRO A 7 66.82 40.39 3.39
CA PRO A 7 66.69 41.58 2.55
C PRO A 7 65.81 42.63 3.26
N THR A 8 66.18 43.90 3.11
CA THR A 8 65.54 45.05 3.78
C THR A 8 64.49 45.75 2.90
N THR A 9 64.26 45.22 1.70
CA THR A 9 63.33 45.68 0.66
C THR A 9 62.67 44.47 0.02
N PRO A 10 61.45 44.59 -0.56
CA PRO A 10 60.81 43.47 -1.25
C PRO A 10 61.70 42.95 -2.37
N GLU A 11 62.16 41.71 -2.23
CA GLU A 11 62.95 41.00 -3.23
C GLU A 11 61.99 40.10 -4.01
N ILE A 12 62.09 40.10 -5.34
CA ILE A 12 61.32 39.20 -6.20
C ILE A 12 62.31 38.17 -6.72
N THR A 13 62.20 36.95 -6.21
CA THR A 13 63.01 35.83 -6.70
C THR A 13 62.21 35.08 -7.77
N THR A 14 62.51 35.35 -9.05
CA THR A 14 61.88 34.65 -10.18
C THR A 14 62.83 33.61 -10.79
N VAL A 15 62.40 32.35 -10.82
CA VAL A 15 63.12 31.26 -11.51
C VAL A 15 62.25 30.73 -12.65
N THR A 16 62.79 30.69 -13.87
CA THR A 16 62.08 30.26 -15.09
C THR A 16 62.88 29.21 -15.86
N ASN A 17 62.22 28.18 -16.41
CA ASN A 17 62.84 27.16 -17.29
C ASN A 17 64.01 26.38 -16.66
N ALA A 18 63.97 26.13 -15.35
CA ALA A 18 65.01 25.37 -14.64
C ALA A 18 64.71 23.86 -14.65
N THR A 19 65.71 23.02 -14.94
CA THR A 19 65.58 21.55 -14.82
C THR A 19 65.52 21.12 -13.35
N THR A 20 66.41 21.66 -12.52
CA THR A 20 66.42 21.54 -11.06
C THR A 20 66.76 22.90 -10.45
N SER A 21 66.01 23.30 -9.43
CA SER A 21 66.25 24.56 -8.71
C SER A 21 65.96 24.36 -7.24
N GLU A 22 66.91 24.69 -6.38
CA GLU A 22 66.78 24.63 -4.93
C GLU A 22 66.79 26.07 -4.38
N ILE A 23 65.72 26.46 -3.69
CA ILE A 23 65.54 27.81 -3.13
C ILE A 23 65.37 27.72 -1.61
N THR A 24 66.07 28.58 -0.88
CA THR A 24 65.93 28.72 0.58
C THR A 24 65.68 30.18 0.94
N VAL A 25 64.63 30.46 1.71
CA VAL A 25 64.20 31.81 2.10
C VAL A 25 64.19 31.93 3.63
N THR A 26 64.92 32.91 4.19
CA THR A 26 65.02 33.09 5.65
C THR A 26 65.01 34.57 6.07
N ASN A 27 64.24 34.91 7.11
CA ASN A 27 64.17 36.25 7.72
C ASN A 27 63.85 37.38 6.69
N VAL A 28 62.69 37.34 6.05
CA VAL A 28 62.34 38.27 4.95
C VAL A 28 61.01 39.01 5.17
N THR A 29 60.91 40.27 4.71
CA THR A 29 59.69 41.09 4.74
C THR A 29 59.57 42.03 3.52
N PRO A 30 58.49 42.01 2.73
CA PRO A 30 57.82 40.84 2.15
C PRO A 30 58.65 40.24 0.99
N ASP A 31 58.59 38.92 0.77
CA ASP A 31 59.29 38.23 -0.33
C ASP A 31 58.25 37.66 -1.31
N ILE A 32 58.49 37.82 -2.61
CA ILE A 32 57.70 37.16 -3.66
C ILE A 32 58.60 36.16 -4.35
N THR A 33 58.41 34.88 -4.06
CA THR A 33 59.12 33.79 -4.74
C THR A 33 58.22 33.24 -5.84
N THR A 34 58.60 33.45 -7.10
CA THR A 34 57.86 33.00 -8.28
C THR A 34 58.67 32.00 -9.08
N LEU A 35 58.07 30.85 -9.36
CA LEU A 35 58.74 29.75 -10.03
C LEU A 35 57.87 29.24 -11.16
N THR A 36 58.41 29.26 -12.39
CA THR A 36 57.63 28.98 -13.60
C THR A 36 58.36 28.02 -14.53
N ASN A 37 57.61 27.10 -15.16
CA ASN A 37 58.11 26.19 -16.20
C ASN A 37 59.33 25.35 -15.77
N ALA A 38 59.32 24.82 -14.54
CA ALA A 38 60.44 24.05 -13.99
C ALA A 38 60.11 22.56 -13.89
N THR A 39 61.09 21.68 -14.11
CA THR A 39 60.82 20.24 -14.12
C THR A 39 60.62 19.70 -12.69
N THR A 40 61.60 19.84 -11.81
CA THR A 40 61.53 19.35 -10.42
C THR A 40 62.07 20.39 -9.45
N PRO A 41 61.37 21.54 -9.28
CA PRO A 41 61.86 22.59 -8.41
C PRO A 41 61.58 22.28 -6.93
N GLU A 42 62.50 22.68 -6.05
CA GLU A 42 62.41 22.46 -4.61
C GLU A 42 62.62 23.77 -3.83
N ILE A 43 61.70 24.08 -2.93
CA ILE A 43 61.84 25.12 -1.92
C ILE A 43 62.09 24.41 -0.60
N THR A 44 63.34 24.38 -0.15
CA THR A 44 63.75 23.56 1.00
C THR A 44 63.30 24.14 2.33
N THR A 45 63.35 25.46 2.51
CA THR A 45 62.93 26.08 3.78
C THR A 45 62.48 27.53 3.57
N VAL A 46 61.34 27.86 4.17
CA VAL A 46 60.83 29.23 4.33
C VAL A 46 60.58 29.47 5.81
N THR A 47 61.26 30.44 6.41
CA THR A 47 61.16 30.69 7.86
C THR A 47 61.24 32.16 8.24
N ASN A 48 60.52 32.52 9.32
CA ASN A 48 60.54 33.83 9.96
C ASN A 48 60.24 34.99 9.00
N ALA A 49 59.13 34.90 8.25
CA ALA A 49 58.69 35.93 7.32
C ALA A 49 57.25 36.41 7.62
N THR A 50 56.97 37.63 7.21
CA THR A 50 55.65 38.27 7.32
C THR A 50 55.07 38.47 5.94
N ALA A 51 53.90 37.88 5.70
CA ALA A 51 53.20 37.82 4.41
C ALA A 51 54.07 37.40 3.20
N PRO A 52 54.80 36.27 3.24
CA PRO A 52 55.49 35.76 2.07
C PRO A 52 54.50 35.22 1.04
N GLU A 53 54.74 35.51 -0.24
CA GLU A 53 53.97 34.99 -1.38
C GLU A 53 54.84 33.99 -2.15
N ILE A 54 54.43 32.73 -2.18
CA ILE A 54 55.13 31.64 -2.83
C ILE A 54 54.26 31.10 -3.95
N THR A 55 54.63 31.40 -5.19
CA THR A 55 53.88 30.99 -6.37
C THR A 55 54.69 30.04 -7.24
N VAL A 56 54.18 28.84 -7.46
CA VAL A 56 54.75 27.84 -8.37
C VAL A 56 53.75 27.55 -9.49
N THR A 57 54.16 27.73 -10.75
CA THR A 57 53.29 27.49 -11.91
C THR A 57 53.94 26.61 -12.96
N ASN A 58 53.16 25.78 -13.64
CA ASN A 58 53.59 24.93 -14.77
C ASN A 58 54.83 24.07 -14.43
N ALA A 59 54.75 23.28 -13.36
CA ALA A 59 55.89 22.46 -12.91
C ALA A 59 55.52 20.96 -12.83
N THR A 60 56.43 20.06 -13.19
CA THR A 60 56.10 18.61 -13.14
C THR A 60 56.02 18.09 -11.71
N THR A 61 57.08 18.21 -10.90
CA THR A 61 57.10 17.69 -9.52
C THR A 61 57.62 18.72 -8.51
N PRO A 62 56.94 19.87 -8.34
CA PRO A 62 57.39 20.90 -7.42
C PRO A 62 57.24 20.46 -5.95
N LYS A 63 58.24 20.77 -5.12
CA LYS A 63 58.25 20.40 -3.71
C LYS A 63 58.55 21.59 -2.80
N ILE A 64 57.75 21.76 -1.76
CA ILE A 64 58.01 22.69 -0.66
C ILE A 64 58.23 21.85 0.60
N THR A 65 59.44 21.87 1.14
CA THR A 65 59.83 20.95 2.22
C THR A 65 59.35 21.47 3.58
N THR A 66 59.80 22.65 4.00
CA THR A 66 59.44 23.22 5.31
C THR A 66 59.03 24.68 5.23
N VAL A 67 57.86 25.00 5.78
CA VAL A 67 57.33 26.36 5.96
C VAL A 67 57.06 26.56 7.46
N THR A 68 57.74 27.50 8.11
CA THR A 68 57.66 27.63 9.58
C THR A 68 57.76 29.06 10.10
N ASN A 69 57.12 29.35 11.24
CA ASN A 69 57.18 30.63 11.94
C ASN A 69 56.77 31.83 11.05
N LEU A 70 55.60 31.73 10.41
CA LEU A 70 55.12 32.74 9.45
C LEU A 70 53.86 33.44 9.95
N THR A 71 53.65 34.66 9.48
CA THR A 71 52.41 35.42 9.64
C THR A 71 51.80 35.65 8.26
N THR A 72 50.56 35.20 8.05
CA THR A 72 49.77 35.29 6.81
C THR A 72 50.51 34.84 5.52
N PRO A 73 51.14 33.66 5.47
CA PRO A 73 51.78 33.19 4.23
C PRO A 73 50.75 32.78 3.17
N GLU A 74 51.03 33.12 1.91
CA GLU A 74 50.25 32.71 0.74
C GLU A 74 51.09 31.74 -0.10
N ILE A 75 50.61 30.51 -0.25
CA ILE A 75 51.30 29.43 -0.98
C ILE A 75 50.41 28.95 -2.10
N THR A 76 50.77 29.27 -3.34
CA THR A 76 49.97 28.95 -4.52
C THR A 76 50.74 28.03 -5.46
N MET A 77 50.14 26.90 -5.82
CA MET A 77 50.68 25.96 -6.81
C MET A 77 49.65 25.74 -7.92
N THR A 78 50.00 26.05 -9.16
CA THR A 78 49.07 25.96 -10.30
C THR A 78 49.66 25.14 -11.45
N ASN A 79 48.81 24.36 -12.14
CA ASN A 79 49.19 23.56 -13.30
C ASN A 79 50.41 22.65 -13.03
N ALA A 80 50.36 21.87 -11.94
CA ALA A 80 51.47 21.01 -11.53
C ALA A 80 51.11 19.52 -11.56
N THR A 81 52.00 18.65 -12.04
CA THR A 81 51.66 17.22 -12.15
C THR A 81 51.55 16.57 -10.76
N THR A 82 52.59 16.68 -9.94
CA THR A 82 52.64 16.06 -8.59
C THR A 82 53.22 17.04 -7.55
N PRO A 83 52.51 18.13 -7.21
CA PRO A 83 53.00 19.10 -6.23
C PRO A 83 52.96 18.53 -4.81
N GLU A 84 54.01 18.79 -4.03
CA GLU A 84 54.14 18.31 -2.64
C GLU A 84 54.48 19.46 -1.68
N ILE A 85 53.69 19.62 -0.63
CA ILE A 85 54.00 20.47 0.53
C ILE A 85 54.17 19.55 1.73
N THR A 86 55.38 19.48 2.27
CA THR A 86 55.73 18.45 3.25
C THR A 86 55.35 18.89 4.66
N THR A 87 55.67 20.12 5.06
CA THR A 87 55.36 20.61 6.41
C THR A 87 55.09 22.11 6.42
N VAL A 88 53.92 22.49 6.97
CA VAL A 88 53.58 23.85 7.39
C VAL A 88 53.37 23.85 8.90
N THR A 89 54.14 24.65 9.63
CA THR A 89 54.09 24.66 11.10
C THR A 89 54.25 26.05 11.71
N ASN A 90 53.71 26.27 12.91
CA ASN A 90 53.85 27.53 13.65
C ASN A 90 53.50 28.77 12.82
N ALA A 91 52.37 28.74 12.11
CA ALA A 91 51.93 29.82 11.22
C ALA A 91 50.58 30.41 11.68
N THR A 92 50.41 31.72 11.49
CA THR A 92 49.13 32.40 11.73
C THR A 92 48.47 32.72 10.39
N ALA A 93 47.23 32.27 10.20
CA ALA A 93 46.42 32.43 8.99
C ALA A 93 47.14 32.07 7.67
N PRO A 94 47.70 30.85 7.52
CA PRO A 94 48.28 30.41 6.25
C PRO A 94 47.18 30.13 5.21
N GLU A 95 47.37 30.63 3.99
CA GLU A 95 46.55 30.33 2.82
C GLU A 95 47.33 29.43 1.87
N ILE A 96 46.82 28.22 1.64
CA ILE A 96 47.47 27.21 0.79
C ILE A 96 46.50 26.84 -0.33
N THR A 97 46.86 27.19 -1.56
CA THR A 97 46.01 26.96 -2.73
C THR A 97 46.74 26.09 -3.75
N VAL A 98 46.12 24.97 -4.13
CA VAL A 98 46.60 24.12 -5.23
C VAL A 98 45.52 24.00 -6.30
N THR A 99 45.84 24.36 -7.54
CA THR A 99 44.87 24.35 -8.65
C THR A 99 45.41 23.59 -9.85
N ASN A 100 44.53 22.85 -10.54
CA ASN A 100 44.84 22.09 -11.77
C ASN A 100 46.06 21.16 -11.58
N ALA A 101 45.95 20.21 -10.66
CA ALA A 101 47.06 19.30 -10.34
C ALA A 101 46.66 17.82 -10.46
N THR A 102 47.57 16.95 -10.88
CA THR A 102 47.22 15.52 -11.03
C THR A 102 47.15 14.85 -9.66
N THR A 103 48.23 14.91 -8.86
CA THR A 103 48.31 14.24 -7.55
C THR A 103 48.91 15.17 -6.49
N PRO A 104 48.22 16.24 -6.08
CA PRO A 104 48.74 17.17 -5.08
C PRO A 104 48.74 16.54 -3.69
N LYS A 105 49.81 16.78 -2.91
CA LYS A 105 49.97 16.23 -1.57
C LYS A 105 50.39 17.29 -0.56
N ILE A 106 49.63 17.42 0.53
CA ILE A 106 50.01 18.17 1.73
C ILE A 106 50.19 17.16 2.87
N THR A 107 51.42 16.98 3.34
CA THR A 107 51.72 15.91 4.30
C THR A 107 51.37 16.33 5.74
N THR A 108 51.84 17.49 6.21
CA THR A 108 51.62 17.93 7.60
C THR A 108 51.33 19.43 7.68
N VAL A 109 50.21 19.78 8.32
CA VAL A 109 49.91 21.14 8.79
C VAL A 109 49.70 21.09 10.30
N THR A 110 50.53 21.78 11.08
CA THR A 110 50.52 21.63 12.55
C THR A 110 50.80 22.93 13.30
N ASN A 111 50.22 23.10 14.49
CA ASN A 111 50.42 24.29 15.34
C ASN A 111 50.12 25.60 14.59
N VAL A 112 48.96 25.66 13.91
CA VAL A 112 48.56 26.81 13.09
C VAL A 112 47.27 27.45 13.62
N ILE A 113 47.11 28.74 13.39
CA ILE A 113 45.87 29.47 13.72
C ILE A 113 45.17 29.79 12.39
N THR A 114 43.89 29.42 12.28
CA THR A 114 42.99 29.69 11.14
C THR A 114 43.61 29.38 9.76
N PRO A 115 44.10 28.15 9.51
CA PRO A 115 44.61 27.79 8.18
C PRO A 115 43.47 27.65 7.17
N GLU A 116 43.69 28.16 5.96
CA GLU A 116 42.83 27.95 4.80
C GLU A 116 43.57 27.08 3.77
N ILE A 117 43.03 25.90 3.50
CA ILE A 117 43.62 24.94 2.56
C ILE A 117 42.61 24.67 1.45
N SER A 118 42.95 25.05 0.23
CA SER A 118 42.09 24.90 -0.94
C SER A 118 42.76 24.08 -2.03
N MET A 119 42.09 23.02 -2.49
CA MET A 119 42.50 22.23 -3.65
C MET A 119 41.38 22.21 -4.70
N THR A 120 41.67 22.63 -5.92
CA THR A 120 40.68 22.75 -7.00
C THR A 120 41.15 22.02 -8.26
N ASN A 121 40.24 21.33 -8.95
CA ASN A 121 40.50 20.61 -10.20
C ASN A 121 41.70 19.63 -10.08
N ALA A 122 41.64 18.72 -9.11
CA ALA A 122 42.72 17.79 -8.82
C ALA A 122 42.30 16.33 -9.00
N THR A 123 43.12 15.48 -9.64
CA THR A 123 42.72 14.07 -9.84
C THR A 123 42.71 13.32 -8.51
N THR A 124 43.81 13.30 -7.77
CA THR A 124 43.94 12.56 -6.50
C THR A 124 44.60 13.41 -5.41
N PRO A 125 43.90 14.44 -4.88
CA PRO A 125 44.46 15.28 -3.82
C PRO A 125 44.54 14.53 -2.47
N GLU A 126 45.66 14.67 -1.77
CA GLU A 126 45.90 14.04 -0.47
C GLU A 126 46.31 15.10 0.58
N ILE A 127 45.57 15.15 1.70
CA ILE A 127 45.97 15.85 2.92
C ILE A 127 46.17 14.80 4.01
N THR A 128 47.42 14.54 4.39
CA THR A 128 47.71 13.43 5.31
C THR A 128 47.39 13.81 6.76
N THR A 129 47.91 14.93 7.27
CA THR A 129 47.73 15.33 8.68
C THR A 129 47.49 16.82 8.87
N VAL A 130 46.41 17.17 9.56
CA VAL A 130 46.16 18.50 10.15
C VAL A 130 46.01 18.34 11.66
N THR A 131 46.85 19.00 12.46
CA THR A 131 46.84 18.82 13.92
C THR A 131 47.14 20.08 14.71
N ASN A 132 46.64 20.19 15.94
CA ASN A 132 46.86 21.35 16.82
C ASN A 132 46.53 22.69 16.12
N ALA A 133 45.41 22.73 15.41
CA ALA A 133 44.98 23.90 14.64
C ALA A 133 43.73 24.55 15.26
N THR A 134 43.63 25.88 15.19
CA THR A 134 42.42 26.62 15.59
C THR A 134 41.63 26.99 14.35
N ALA A 135 40.36 26.62 14.25
CA ALA A 135 39.46 26.88 13.13
C ALA A 135 40.06 26.63 11.73
N PRO A 136 40.49 25.40 11.41
CA PRO A 136 40.96 25.07 10.07
C PRO A 136 39.80 24.99 9.07
N GLU A 137 39.98 25.62 7.92
CA GLU A 137 39.08 25.54 6.76
C GLU A 137 39.76 24.73 5.66
N ILE A 138 39.16 23.61 5.28
CA ILE A 138 39.69 22.71 4.24
C ILE A 138 38.64 22.56 3.16
N THR A 139 38.96 23.04 1.96
CA THR A 139 38.07 23.04 0.81
C THR A 139 38.68 22.25 -0.34
N VAL A 140 37.97 21.23 -0.83
CA VAL A 140 38.35 20.46 -2.02
C VAL A 140 37.23 20.50 -3.04
N THR A 141 37.53 20.93 -4.26
CA THR A 141 36.52 21.08 -5.33
C THR A 141 36.95 20.40 -6.62
N ASN A 142 36.00 19.76 -7.32
CA ASN A 142 36.21 19.08 -8.60
C ASN A 142 37.39 18.09 -8.55
N ALA A 143 37.26 17.04 -7.73
CA ALA A 143 38.31 16.05 -7.54
C ALA A 143 37.86 14.62 -7.82
N THR A 144 38.74 13.75 -8.33
CA THR A 144 38.34 12.35 -8.58
C THR A 144 38.37 11.54 -7.28
N THR A 145 39.52 11.47 -6.60
CA THR A 145 39.69 10.65 -5.39
C THR A 145 40.37 11.44 -4.25
N PRO A 146 39.71 12.44 -3.68
CA PRO A 146 40.29 13.23 -2.61
C PRO A 146 40.36 12.45 -1.29
N LYS A 147 41.49 12.56 -0.58
CA LYS A 147 41.73 11.84 0.68
C LYS A 147 42.24 12.78 1.77
N ILE A 148 41.53 12.81 2.90
CA ILE A 148 41.96 13.48 4.13
C ILE A 148 42.14 12.41 5.21
N THR A 149 43.39 12.15 5.62
CA THR A 149 43.68 10.96 6.45
C THR A 149 43.49 11.24 7.95
N THR A 150 43.98 12.37 8.46
CA THR A 150 43.89 12.66 9.90
C THR A 150 43.74 14.15 10.18
N VAL A 151 42.66 14.52 10.86
CA VAL A 151 42.43 15.86 11.42
C VAL A 151 42.24 15.70 12.93
N THR A 152 43.17 16.17 13.76
CA THR A 152 43.17 15.87 15.20
C THR A 152 43.57 17.02 16.10
N ASN A 153 43.03 17.08 17.32
CA ASN A 153 43.29 18.16 18.29
C ASN A 153 43.03 19.55 17.68
N VAL A 154 41.89 19.70 17.01
CA VAL A 154 41.49 20.93 16.33
C VAL A 154 40.30 21.58 17.04
N ILE A 155 40.23 22.89 17.00
CA ILE A 155 39.06 23.65 17.50
C ILE A 155 38.24 24.05 16.28
N THR A 156 36.96 23.71 16.23
CA THR A 156 36.00 24.12 15.18
C THR A 156 36.48 23.95 13.71
N PRO A 157 36.89 22.74 13.26
CA PRO A 157 37.15 22.48 11.85
C PRO A 157 35.91 22.64 10.96
N GLU A 158 36.13 23.18 9.75
CA GLU A 158 35.19 23.18 8.64
C GLU A 158 35.83 22.47 7.44
N ILE A 159 35.22 21.35 7.03
CA ILE A 159 35.71 20.54 5.91
C ILE A 159 34.62 20.50 4.85
N THR A 160 34.93 21.02 3.67
CA THR A 160 34.00 21.16 2.57
C THR A 160 34.53 20.46 1.33
N MET A 161 33.73 19.56 0.76
CA MET A 161 34.09 18.86 -0.47
C MET A 161 32.95 18.90 -1.50
N THR A 162 33.25 19.39 -2.70
CA THR A 162 32.26 19.60 -3.75
C THR A 162 32.68 18.93 -5.06
N ASN A 163 31.73 18.25 -5.73
CA ASN A 163 31.94 17.53 -6.98
C ASN A 163 33.12 16.54 -6.91
N ALA A 164 33.11 15.67 -5.90
CA ALA A 164 34.15 14.66 -5.67
C ALA A 164 33.66 13.25 -6.03
N THR A 165 34.39 12.47 -6.84
CA THR A 165 33.90 11.12 -7.21
C THR A 165 33.95 10.17 -6.02
N THR A 166 35.13 9.92 -5.43
CA THR A 166 35.30 8.98 -4.29
C THR A 166 36.05 9.65 -3.13
N PRO A 167 35.40 10.55 -2.39
CA PRO A 167 36.04 11.22 -1.28
C PRO A 167 36.15 10.34 -0.03
N GLU A 168 37.30 10.41 0.66
CA GLU A 168 37.59 9.68 1.89
C GLU A 168 38.08 10.62 3.00
N ILE A 169 37.39 10.63 4.14
CA ILE A 169 37.82 11.28 5.38
C ILE A 169 37.99 10.20 6.46
N THR A 170 39.22 9.79 6.71
CA THR A 170 39.50 8.57 7.49
C THR A 170 39.43 8.78 9.01
N LYS A 171 39.82 9.95 9.53
CA LYS A 171 39.86 10.16 10.99
C LYS A 171 39.82 11.63 11.37
N VAL A 172 38.68 12.07 11.89
CA VAL A 172 38.59 13.33 12.65
C VAL A 172 38.48 13.00 14.15
N THR A 173 39.39 13.53 14.98
CA THR A 173 39.46 13.24 16.43
C THR A 173 39.72 14.45 17.32
N ASN A 174 39.16 14.44 18.53
CA ASN A 174 39.38 15.48 19.55
C ASN A 174 39.01 16.89 19.06
N ALA A 175 37.91 17.00 18.32
CA ALA A 175 37.34 18.26 17.88
C ALA A 175 36.25 18.75 18.85
N THR A 176 36.22 20.06 19.13
CA THR A 176 35.17 20.69 19.93
C THR A 176 33.83 20.72 19.20
N SER A 177 33.82 21.17 17.96
CA SER A 177 32.68 21.17 17.04
C SER A 177 33.20 20.88 15.64
N GLU A 178 32.44 20.19 14.81
CA GLU A 178 32.88 19.84 13.46
C GLU A 178 31.72 20.02 12.49
N ILE A 179 31.98 20.69 11.36
CA ILE A 179 31.05 20.79 10.25
C ILE A 179 31.73 20.14 9.04
N THR A 180 31.18 19.01 8.61
CA THR A 180 31.63 18.33 7.40
C THR A 180 30.53 18.39 6.35
N THR A 181 30.79 19.09 5.25
CA THR A 181 29.84 19.26 4.14
C THR A 181 30.32 18.57 2.87
N MET A 182 29.45 17.76 2.28
CA MET A 182 29.75 16.98 1.07
C MET A 182 28.64 17.21 0.06
N THR A 183 28.97 17.79 -1.10
CA THR A 183 27.98 18.09 -2.15
C THR A 183 28.38 17.43 -3.47
N ASN A 184 27.43 16.74 -4.11
CA ASN A 184 27.62 16.02 -5.39
C ASN A 184 28.76 14.99 -5.33
N ALA A 185 28.88 14.28 -4.21
CA ALA A 185 29.84 13.18 -4.08
C ALA A 185 29.24 11.86 -4.63
N THR A 186 30.05 10.97 -5.23
CA THR A 186 29.54 9.67 -5.73
C THR A 186 29.64 8.56 -4.69
N THR A 187 30.76 8.40 -3.99
CA THR A 187 30.89 7.38 -2.92
C THR A 187 31.68 7.94 -1.74
N PRO A 188 31.04 8.77 -0.90
CA PRO A 188 31.73 9.36 0.24
C PRO A 188 31.88 8.36 1.39
N GLU A 189 33.08 8.28 1.94
CA GLU A 189 33.40 7.53 3.17
C GLU A 189 33.87 8.52 4.25
N ILE A 190 33.13 8.59 5.37
CA ILE A 190 33.38 9.56 6.45
C ILE A 190 33.46 8.82 7.78
N THR A 191 34.59 8.99 8.48
CA THR A 191 34.79 8.44 9.83
C THR A 191 35.14 9.54 10.84
N VAL A 192 34.24 9.77 11.79
CA VAL A 192 34.39 10.74 12.88
C VAL A 192 34.43 10.01 14.22
N THR A 193 35.42 10.31 15.06
CA THR A 193 35.58 9.66 16.37
C THR A 193 35.94 10.66 17.47
N ASN A 194 35.35 10.56 18.66
CA ASN A 194 35.66 11.40 19.82
C ASN A 194 35.52 12.92 19.58
N ALA A 195 34.49 13.32 18.83
CA ALA A 195 34.07 14.71 18.67
C ALA A 195 32.97 15.08 19.67
N THR A 196 32.92 16.36 20.08
CA THR A 196 31.96 16.82 21.12
C THR A 196 30.61 17.22 20.52
N THR A 197 30.56 17.76 19.31
CA THR A 197 29.33 18.14 18.60
C THR A 197 29.53 18.09 17.08
N PRO A 198 29.55 16.91 16.44
CA PRO A 198 29.68 16.83 15.00
C PRO A 198 28.34 17.07 14.29
N GLU A 199 28.40 17.90 13.26
CA GLU A 199 27.36 18.15 12.27
C GLU A 199 27.85 17.66 10.91
N ILE A 200 27.16 16.67 10.34
CA ILE A 200 27.53 16.08 9.06
C ILE A 200 26.39 16.30 8.08
N ALA A 201 26.66 17.06 7.01
CA ALA A 201 25.71 17.32 5.94
C ALA A 201 26.20 16.69 4.64
N THR A 202 25.45 15.73 4.11
CA THR A 202 25.75 15.06 2.85
C THR A 202 24.61 15.20 1.85
N VAL A 203 24.94 15.69 0.66
CA VAL A 203 24.06 15.80 -0.52
C VAL A 203 24.70 15.00 -1.63
N THR A 204 24.18 13.80 -1.91
CA THR A 204 24.76 12.86 -2.87
C THR A 204 23.64 12.17 -3.66
N ASN A 205 23.90 11.80 -4.91
CA ASN A 205 23.00 10.96 -5.72
C ASN A 205 23.39 9.47 -5.66
N ALA A 206 24.23 9.05 -4.71
CA ALA A 206 24.86 7.73 -4.70
C ALA A 206 25.07 7.22 -3.26
N THR A 207 25.93 6.21 -3.01
CA THR A 207 26.03 5.44 -1.75
C THR A 207 27.01 6.05 -0.74
N PRO A 208 26.56 6.80 0.30
CA PRO A 208 27.44 7.25 1.38
C PRO A 208 27.62 6.17 2.45
N GLU A 209 28.83 6.10 3.02
CA GLU A 209 29.16 5.33 4.22
C GLU A 209 29.64 6.29 5.31
N ILE A 210 28.86 6.42 6.38
CA ILE A 210 29.12 7.35 7.49
C ILE A 210 29.26 6.56 8.78
N THR A 211 30.43 6.67 9.42
CA THR A 211 30.71 6.06 10.73
C THR A 211 31.02 7.15 11.75
N THR A 212 30.23 7.21 12.82
CA THR A 212 30.42 8.17 13.91
C THR A 212 30.51 7.46 15.27
N VAL A 213 31.50 7.83 16.07
CA VAL A 213 31.67 7.35 17.46
C VAL A 213 31.89 8.55 18.37
N THR A 214 30.85 9.00 19.07
CA THR A 214 30.87 10.22 19.91
C THR A 214 30.31 9.92 21.30
N ASN A 215 30.54 10.79 22.29
CA ASN A 215 29.99 10.61 23.65
C ASN A 215 28.85 11.59 23.97
N THR A 216 28.38 12.35 22.98
CA THR A 216 27.59 13.59 23.13
C THR A 216 26.52 13.69 22.02
N THR A 217 25.96 14.88 21.77
CA THR A 217 24.98 15.14 20.69
C THR A 217 25.62 14.94 19.31
N THR A 218 24.86 14.48 18.32
CA THR A 218 25.34 14.26 16.94
C THR A 218 24.21 14.52 15.96
N GLU A 219 24.46 15.34 14.93
CA GLU A 219 23.48 15.68 13.90
C GLU A 219 23.98 15.20 12.53
N ILE A 220 23.18 14.35 11.86
CA ILE A 220 23.53 13.79 10.55
C ILE A 220 22.37 14.06 9.59
N THR A 221 22.66 14.79 8.52
CA THR A 221 21.71 15.06 7.43
C THR A 221 22.20 14.42 6.14
N VAL A 222 21.37 13.56 5.54
CA VAL A 222 21.63 12.91 4.25
C VAL A 222 20.49 13.21 3.28
N THR A 223 20.80 13.68 2.08
CA THR A 223 19.80 14.03 1.06
C THR A 223 20.13 13.41 -0.30
N ASN A 224 19.10 12.96 -1.03
CA ASN A 224 19.15 12.40 -2.39
C ASN A 224 19.96 11.09 -2.59
N ALA A 225 20.37 10.42 -1.51
CA ALA A 225 21.34 9.32 -1.55
C ALA A 225 20.78 7.99 -2.10
N THR A 226 21.62 7.21 -2.78
CA THR A 226 21.30 5.85 -3.23
C THR A 226 21.90 4.84 -2.24
N THR A 227 21.15 4.10 -1.43
CA THR A 227 21.68 3.09 -0.45
C THR A 227 22.64 3.64 0.64
N PRO A 228 22.27 4.66 1.43
CA PRO A 228 23.13 5.15 2.52
C PRO A 228 23.32 4.13 3.67
N GLU A 229 24.57 3.93 4.11
CA GLU A 229 24.93 3.17 5.33
C GLU A 229 25.42 4.13 6.42
N ILE A 230 24.74 4.14 7.57
CA ILE A 230 25.06 5.03 8.70
C ILE A 230 25.25 4.20 9.97
N THR A 231 26.42 4.32 10.59
CA THR A 231 26.73 3.68 11.89
C THR A 231 26.99 4.74 12.94
N VAL A 232 26.26 4.69 14.05
CA VAL A 232 26.41 5.60 15.19
C VAL A 232 26.62 4.80 16.48
N ALA A 233 27.70 5.09 17.21
CA ALA A 233 28.02 4.43 18.48
C ALA A 233 28.29 5.45 19.60
N LYS A 234 27.82 5.13 20.82
CA LYS A 234 28.06 5.88 22.09
C LYS A 234 27.47 7.30 22.19
N ALA A 235 26.75 7.77 21.17
CA ALA A 235 26.11 9.09 21.18
C ALA A 235 24.95 9.14 22.22
N THR A 236 24.87 10.23 22.99
CA THR A 236 23.84 10.40 24.03
C THR A 236 22.49 10.87 23.48
N THR A 237 22.49 11.65 22.40
CA THR A 237 21.29 12.20 21.73
C THR A 237 21.55 12.43 20.23
N PRO A 238 21.47 11.36 19.41
CA PRO A 238 21.63 11.49 17.95
C PRO A 238 20.33 11.97 17.27
N GLU A 239 20.47 12.93 16.35
CA GLU A 239 19.45 13.37 15.41
C GLU A 239 19.89 13.01 13.98
N ILE A 240 19.10 12.16 13.32
CA ILE A 240 19.41 11.67 11.97
C ILE A 240 18.25 12.01 11.05
N THR A 241 18.53 12.82 10.03
CA THR A 241 17.57 13.23 9.01
C THR A 241 17.99 12.68 7.66
N VAL A 242 17.16 11.83 7.07
CA VAL A 242 17.38 11.28 5.72
C VAL A 242 16.22 11.67 4.81
N THR A 243 16.51 12.35 3.70
CA THR A 243 15.49 12.80 2.75
C THR A 243 15.78 12.30 1.34
N ASN A 244 14.74 11.86 0.63
CA ASN A 244 14.81 11.44 -0.78
C ASN A 244 15.87 10.35 -1.08
N ALA A 245 16.05 9.37 -0.18
CA ALA A 245 16.98 8.27 -0.38
C ALA A 245 16.31 7.02 -0.98
N THR A 246 16.98 6.35 -1.93
CA THR A 246 16.46 5.16 -2.63
C THR A 246 17.54 4.10 -2.82
N PRO A 247 17.43 2.87 -2.27
CA PRO A 247 16.42 2.33 -1.33
C PRO A 247 16.62 2.85 0.13
N PRO A 248 15.80 2.44 1.13
CA PRO A 248 15.88 2.93 2.51
C PRO A 248 17.28 2.78 3.14
N PRO A 249 17.70 3.71 4.03
CA PRO A 249 19.00 3.68 4.69
C PRO A 249 19.19 2.44 5.56
N LYS A 250 20.42 1.91 5.61
CA LYS A 250 20.83 0.94 6.64
C LYS A 250 21.45 1.72 7.80
N ILE A 251 20.71 1.82 8.90
CA ILE A 251 21.14 2.53 10.12
C ILE A 251 21.47 1.50 11.20
N THR A 252 22.70 1.54 11.73
CA THR A 252 23.15 0.66 12.82
C THR A 252 23.49 1.50 14.05
N THR A 253 22.75 1.33 15.14
CA THR A 253 23.02 2.00 16.43
C THR A 253 23.50 1.00 17.48
N VAL A 254 24.64 1.27 18.15
CA VAL A 254 25.22 0.37 19.16
C VAL A 254 24.86 0.82 20.59
N THR A 255 23.90 0.11 21.16
CA THR A 255 23.49 -0.16 22.57
C THR A 255 23.62 0.83 23.75
N ASP A 256 24.12 2.06 23.62
CA ASP A 256 24.15 3.01 24.76
C ASP A 256 23.38 4.34 24.52
N ALA A 257 22.68 4.48 23.40
CA ALA A 257 21.99 5.73 23.03
C ALA A 257 20.60 5.84 23.69
N THR A 258 20.38 6.90 24.48
CA THR A 258 19.08 7.25 25.06
C THR A 258 18.39 8.32 24.19
N LEU A 259 17.23 8.00 23.62
CA LEU A 259 16.49 8.80 22.62
C LEU A 259 17.20 8.94 21.27
N THR A 260 16.60 8.35 20.24
CA THR A 260 16.98 8.53 18.83
C THR A 260 15.79 9.23 18.15
N ASN A 261 15.94 10.50 17.73
CA ASN A 261 14.97 11.14 16.84
C ASN A 261 15.41 10.87 15.40
N ILE A 262 14.75 9.90 14.74
CA ILE A 262 15.00 9.60 13.33
C ILE A 262 13.85 10.18 12.51
N THR A 263 14.17 11.09 11.59
CA THR A 263 13.20 11.71 10.67
C THR A 263 13.51 11.24 9.25
N MET A 264 12.60 10.46 8.65
CA MET A 264 12.71 9.98 7.26
C MET A 264 11.61 10.62 6.40
N ILE A 265 11.99 11.34 5.33
CA ILE A 265 11.06 11.98 4.39
C ILE A 265 11.28 11.38 3.00
N PHE A 266 10.36 10.53 2.53
CA PHE A 266 10.45 9.89 1.21
C PHE A 266 9.73 10.71 0.13
N ALA A 267 10.35 10.81 -1.05
CA ALA A 267 9.72 11.41 -2.21
C ALA A 267 8.67 10.48 -2.83
N THR A 268 7.62 11.12 -3.33
CA THR A 268 6.37 10.57 -3.82
C THR A 268 6.52 9.86 -5.17
N THR A 269 6.93 8.58 -5.20
CA THR A 269 6.63 7.63 -6.30
C THR A 269 6.91 6.18 -5.84
N PRO A 270 5.94 5.25 -5.84
CA PRO A 270 6.19 3.87 -5.38
C PRO A 270 6.75 3.00 -6.51
N GLU A 271 8.00 2.54 -6.37
CA GLU A 271 8.54 1.38 -7.10
C GLU A 271 8.41 0.11 -6.24
N MET A 272 7.92 -1.00 -6.82
CA MET A 272 7.57 -2.28 -6.17
C MET A 272 8.62 -2.89 -5.22
N THR A 273 9.91 -2.69 -5.49
CA THR A 273 11.03 -3.30 -4.75
C THR A 273 11.35 -2.61 -3.42
N THR A 274 10.78 -1.43 -3.18
CA THR A 274 11.01 -0.64 -1.96
C THR A 274 10.13 -1.10 -0.79
N VAL A 275 8.90 -1.54 -1.07
CA VAL A 275 7.96 -2.00 -0.03
C VAL A 275 8.40 -3.36 0.55
N THR A 276 8.87 -4.31 -0.28
CA THR A 276 9.43 -5.62 0.13
C THR A 276 10.47 -5.50 1.24
N ASN A 277 11.47 -4.62 1.06
CA ASN A 277 12.64 -4.52 1.95
C ASN A 277 12.37 -3.69 3.21
N THR A 278 11.37 -2.82 3.19
CA THR A 278 11.00 -1.98 4.35
C THR A 278 10.26 -2.80 5.40
N THR A 279 9.42 -3.73 4.94
CA THR A 279 8.59 -4.57 5.82
C THR A 279 9.35 -5.67 6.52
N SER A 280 10.30 -6.32 5.83
CA SER A 280 11.09 -7.43 6.39
C SER A 280 12.18 -6.97 7.38
N LYS A 281 12.43 -5.66 7.48
CA LYS A 281 13.48 -5.06 8.31
C LYS A 281 12.96 -4.19 9.46
N MET A 282 11.64 -4.12 9.69
CA MET A 282 11.11 -3.58 10.95
C MET A 282 11.41 -4.57 12.09
N THR A 283 12.66 -4.58 12.54
CA THR A 283 13.07 -5.28 13.75
C THR A 283 12.55 -4.51 14.96
N THR A 284 12.02 -5.23 15.95
CA THR A 284 11.41 -4.74 17.19
C THR A 284 12.20 -3.59 17.82
N VAL A 285 11.68 -2.37 17.70
CA VAL A 285 12.22 -1.18 18.35
C VAL A 285 11.69 -1.15 19.79
N THR A 286 12.53 -1.46 20.76
CA THR A 286 12.20 -1.40 22.20
C THR A 286 12.23 0.04 22.70
N THR A 287 11.32 0.89 22.21
CA THR A 287 11.19 2.28 22.68
C THR A 287 10.21 2.40 23.82
N LYS A 288 10.59 3.17 24.85
CA LYS A 288 9.76 3.50 26.01
C LYS A 288 8.50 4.33 25.66
N ILE A 289 8.50 4.99 24.49
CA ILE A 289 7.41 5.84 23.96
C ILE A 289 7.34 5.64 22.44
N ILE A 290 6.14 5.51 21.86
CA ILE A 290 5.96 5.45 20.40
C ILE A 290 6.16 6.86 19.80
N PRO A 291 7.07 7.05 18.83
CA PRO A 291 7.18 8.31 18.10
C PRO A 291 5.98 8.53 17.17
N THR A 292 5.37 9.72 17.17
CA THR A 292 4.23 10.04 16.28
C THR A 292 4.58 9.84 14.80
N ASN A 293 5.79 10.20 14.38
CA ASN A 293 6.28 10.05 13.00
C ASN A 293 6.27 8.59 12.51
N LEU A 294 6.44 7.62 13.42
CA LEU A 294 6.38 6.19 13.08
C LEU A 294 4.97 5.80 12.64
N LEU A 295 3.96 6.21 13.41
CA LEU A 295 2.55 5.94 13.11
C LEU A 295 2.08 6.67 11.86
N GLU A 296 2.56 7.89 11.62
CA GLU A 296 2.27 8.63 10.38
C GLU A 296 2.86 7.93 9.14
N SER A 297 4.14 7.53 9.22
CA SER A 297 4.83 6.82 8.13
C SER A 297 4.18 5.46 7.84
N ALA A 298 3.89 4.70 8.89
CA ALA A 298 3.17 3.43 8.77
C ALA A 298 1.76 3.62 8.21
N GLY A 299 1.09 4.70 8.60
CA GLY A 299 -0.21 5.08 8.09
C GLY A 299 -0.23 5.24 6.58
N ILE A 300 0.77 5.91 6.01
CA ILE A 300 0.93 6.07 4.55
C ILE A 300 1.06 4.71 3.85
N LEU A 301 1.75 3.73 4.46
CA LEU A 301 1.88 2.38 3.90
C LEU A 301 0.55 1.59 3.89
N THR A 302 -0.41 1.97 4.73
CA THR A 302 -1.77 1.38 4.70
C THR A 302 -2.73 2.10 3.75
N SER A 303 -2.31 3.24 3.17
CA SER A 303 -3.18 4.03 2.29
C SER A 303 -3.50 3.33 0.97
N ASP A 304 -4.57 3.77 0.31
CA ASP A 304 -4.98 3.25 -1.01
C ASP A 304 -3.88 3.36 -2.07
N ALA A 305 -2.96 4.33 -1.93
CA ALA A 305 -1.83 4.50 -2.84
C ALA A 305 -0.83 3.34 -2.78
N ALA A 306 -0.71 2.67 -1.61
CA ALA A 306 0.21 1.55 -1.40
C ALA A 306 -0.41 0.18 -1.73
N LYS A 307 -1.74 0.11 -1.92
CA LYS A 307 -2.49 -1.14 -2.15
C LYS A 307 -1.90 -2.00 -3.27
N GLY A 308 -1.63 -1.39 -4.43
CA GLY A 308 -1.10 -2.12 -5.58
C GLY A 308 0.26 -2.78 -5.31
N SER A 309 1.09 -2.16 -4.46
CA SER A 309 2.37 -2.74 -4.03
C SER A 309 2.15 -3.93 -3.10
N TRP A 310 1.21 -3.83 -2.14
CA TRP A 310 0.86 -4.95 -1.26
C TRP A 310 0.23 -6.13 -2.00
N ASP A 311 -0.61 -5.87 -3.00
CA ASP A 311 -1.20 -6.93 -3.83
C ASP A 311 -0.11 -7.75 -4.53
N GLU A 312 0.94 -7.11 -5.02
CA GLU A 312 2.05 -7.82 -5.65
C GLU A 312 2.89 -8.61 -4.64
N LEU A 313 3.17 -8.02 -3.48
CA LEU A 313 3.87 -8.69 -2.38
C LEU A 313 3.14 -9.96 -1.93
N ASN A 314 1.81 -9.87 -1.81
CA ASN A 314 0.97 -10.98 -1.39
C ASN A 314 0.83 -12.07 -2.47
N ASN A 315 1.06 -11.74 -3.75
CA ASN A 315 0.87 -12.64 -4.90
C ASN A 315 2.13 -13.37 -5.39
N ASN A 316 3.35 -12.92 -5.06
CA ASN A 316 4.63 -13.47 -5.55
C ASN A 316 5.00 -14.90 -5.03
N ASN A 317 4.00 -15.70 -4.65
CA ASN A 317 4.12 -17.05 -4.08
C ASN A 317 4.59 -18.17 -5.06
N LYS A 318 5.08 -17.84 -6.26
CA LYS A 318 5.44 -18.85 -7.29
C LYS A 318 6.93 -19.06 -7.55
N SER A 319 7.83 -18.32 -6.90
CA SER A 319 9.27 -18.52 -7.02
C SER A 319 9.84 -19.14 -5.74
N GLU A 320 10.44 -20.33 -5.85
CA GLU A 320 11.05 -21.13 -4.78
C GLU A 320 12.22 -20.46 -4.03
N SER A 321 12.54 -19.18 -4.28
CA SER A 321 13.76 -18.53 -3.80
C SER A 321 13.59 -17.16 -3.14
N SER A 322 12.38 -16.74 -2.73
CA SER A 322 12.19 -15.39 -2.15
C SER A 322 12.15 -15.41 -0.61
N GLU A 323 13.05 -14.67 0.03
CA GLU A 323 13.13 -14.41 1.48
C GLU A 323 11.92 -13.63 2.06
N ASN A 324 10.97 -13.19 1.22
CA ASN A 324 9.92 -12.22 1.58
C ASN A 324 8.49 -12.79 1.51
N LYS A 325 8.29 -14.06 1.84
CA LYS A 325 6.98 -14.72 1.68
C LYS A 325 5.86 -14.11 2.56
N ASN A 326 6.19 -13.51 3.70
CA ASN A 326 5.22 -13.09 4.73
C ASN A 326 5.22 -11.59 5.04
N ALA A 327 5.62 -10.72 4.11
CA ALA A 327 5.81 -9.28 4.37
C ALA A 327 4.62 -8.59 5.05
N SER A 328 3.39 -8.82 4.59
CA SER A 328 2.17 -8.24 5.16
C SER A 328 1.89 -8.74 6.59
N SER A 329 2.15 -10.03 6.86
CA SER A 329 2.08 -10.62 8.19
C SER A 329 3.18 -10.06 9.11
N SER A 330 4.41 -9.92 8.61
CA SER A 330 5.53 -9.30 9.35
C SER A 330 5.25 -7.84 9.70
N PHE A 331 4.60 -7.08 8.81
CA PHE A 331 4.17 -5.71 9.11
C PHE A 331 3.28 -5.65 10.33
N LEU A 332 2.23 -6.48 10.37
CA LEU A 332 1.30 -6.53 11.50
C LEU A 332 2.00 -7.00 12.78
N SER A 333 2.86 -8.03 12.68
CA SER A 333 3.62 -8.56 13.82
C SER A 333 4.52 -7.50 14.46
N ALA A 334 5.13 -6.61 13.67
CA ALA A 334 5.92 -5.50 14.21
C ALA A 334 5.09 -4.57 15.10
N PHE A 335 3.84 -4.29 14.73
CA PHE A 335 2.94 -3.48 15.57
C PHE A 335 2.45 -4.20 16.82
N GLU A 336 2.29 -5.53 16.78
CA GLU A 336 2.02 -6.31 18.00
C GLU A 336 3.19 -6.25 18.97
N GLY A 337 4.41 -6.37 18.45
CA GLY A 337 5.64 -6.19 19.22
C GLY A 337 5.73 -4.79 19.85
N ILE A 338 5.40 -3.74 19.08
CA ILE A 338 5.37 -2.37 19.59
C ILE A 338 4.34 -2.24 20.71
N ALA A 339 3.09 -2.67 20.49
CA ALA A 339 2.02 -2.56 21.50
C ALA A 339 2.38 -3.26 22.82
N ALA A 340 3.10 -4.38 22.76
CA ALA A 340 3.56 -5.14 23.92
C ALA A 340 4.63 -4.41 24.77
N HIS A 341 5.49 -3.59 24.16
CA HIS A 341 6.65 -2.99 24.84
C HIS A 341 6.46 -1.53 25.27
N VAL A 342 5.31 -0.92 24.97
CA VAL A 342 4.99 0.45 25.42
C VAL A 342 4.79 0.49 26.94
N VAL A 343 5.31 1.51 27.61
CA VAL A 343 5.18 1.71 29.07
C VAL A 343 3.73 1.70 29.54
N ASN A 344 3.50 1.28 30.79
CA ASN A 344 2.18 1.18 31.44
C ASN A 344 1.51 2.52 31.82
N GLU A 345 1.94 3.63 31.22
CA GLU A 345 1.32 4.93 31.40
C GLU A 345 0.26 5.15 30.30
N PRO A 346 -0.87 5.80 30.62
CA PRO A 346 -1.90 6.07 29.65
C PRO A 346 -1.37 7.03 28.57
N LEU A 347 -1.56 6.65 27.30
CA LEU A 347 -1.02 7.34 26.13
C LEU A 347 -2.04 7.27 25.00
N SER A 348 -2.36 8.39 24.36
CA SER A 348 -3.19 8.40 23.15
C SER A 348 -2.49 9.20 22.07
N ILE A 349 -2.28 8.56 20.92
CA ILE A 349 -1.70 9.16 19.72
C ILE A 349 -2.68 8.96 18.58
N ASN A 350 -3.19 10.06 18.04
CA ASN A 350 -4.12 10.05 16.93
C ASN A 350 -3.44 10.60 15.68
N THR A 351 -3.31 9.77 14.65
CA THR A 351 -2.84 10.17 13.31
C THR A 351 -3.97 10.07 12.31
N GLN A 352 -3.72 10.42 11.04
CA GLN A 352 -4.74 10.32 9.98
C GLN A 352 -5.20 8.87 9.72
N TYR A 353 -4.31 7.89 9.84
CA TYR A 353 -4.55 6.50 9.44
C TYR A 353 -4.49 5.49 10.59
N ILE A 354 -3.74 5.79 11.66
CA ILE A 354 -3.55 4.90 12.80
C ILE A 354 -3.84 5.66 14.09
N LEU A 355 -4.74 5.11 14.89
CA LEU A 355 -5.03 5.58 16.25
C LEU A 355 -4.42 4.58 17.23
N PHE A 356 -3.53 5.04 18.10
CA PHE A 356 -2.99 4.24 19.21
C PHE A 356 -3.51 4.80 20.53
N THR A 357 -4.01 3.94 21.40
CA THR A 357 -4.44 4.33 22.75
C THR A 357 -4.10 3.24 23.74
N LYS A 358 -3.39 3.60 24.81
CA LYS A 358 -3.13 2.76 25.97
C LYS A 358 -3.86 3.35 27.16
N VAL A 359 -4.69 2.53 27.82
CA VAL A 359 -5.55 2.96 28.92
C VAL A 359 -5.48 1.96 30.07
N ASN A 360 -5.59 2.49 31.27
CA ASN A 360 -5.61 1.71 32.51
C ASN A 360 -7.04 1.63 33.02
N PHE A 361 -7.53 0.43 33.36
CA PHE A 361 -8.90 0.21 33.82
C PHE A 361 -8.94 -0.74 35.02
N THR A 362 -10.10 -0.83 35.67
CA THR A 362 -10.33 -1.71 36.82
C THR A 362 -11.74 -2.27 36.74
N ASN A 363 -11.87 -3.60 36.81
CA ASN A 363 -13.11 -4.38 36.67
C ASN A 363 -13.71 -4.43 35.26
N ASN A 364 -14.18 -3.31 34.70
CA ASN A 364 -14.75 -3.30 33.35
C ASN A 364 -14.08 -2.23 32.48
N PHE A 365 -14.08 -2.49 31.18
CA PHE A 365 -13.59 -1.55 30.18
C PHE A 365 -14.65 -1.41 29.10
N LYS A 366 -14.99 -0.17 28.77
CA LYS A 366 -15.85 0.14 27.66
C LYS A 366 -15.38 1.45 27.04
N ASP A 367 -14.97 1.41 25.79
CA ASP A 367 -14.53 2.61 25.07
C ASP A 367 -14.85 2.52 23.58
N ASP A 368 -14.99 3.69 22.96
CA ASP A 368 -15.28 3.87 21.55
C ASP A 368 -14.07 4.48 20.84
N PHE A 369 -13.58 3.78 19.83
CA PHE A 369 -12.41 4.19 19.07
C PHE A 369 -12.85 4.72 17.71
N ASN A 370 -12.82 6.04 17.58
CA ASN A 370 -13.13 6.78 16.36
C ASN A 370 -14.55 6.54 15.80
N SER A 371 -15.51 6.19 16.67
CA SER A 371 -16.90 5.89 16.29
C SER A 371 -16.99 4.87 15.16
N SER A 372 -16.13 3.85 15.22
CA SER A 372 -16.09 2.74 14.26
C SER A 372 -15.82 1.40 14.93
N VAL A 373 -15.15 1.40 16.08
CA VAL A 373 -14.88 0.18 16.87
C VAL A 373 -15.17 0.43 18.34
N GLU A 374 -16.11 -0.33 18.91
CA GLU A 374 -16.44 -0.31 20.34
C GLU A 374 -15.86 -1.56 21.00
N ILE A 375 -15.04 -1.41 22.04
CA ILE A 375 -14.47 -2.54 22.79
C ILE A 375 -15.12 -2.58 24.17
N ASN A 376 -15.59 -3.75 24.57
CA ASN A 376 -16.19 -4.00 25.87
C ASN A 376 -15.61 -5.25 26.54
N ILE A 377 -15.02 -5.07 27.71
CA ILE A 377 -14.50 -6.14 28.58
C ILE A 377 -15.36 -6.15 29.86
N PRO A 378 -16.24 -7.15 30.05
CA PRO A 378 -17.23 -7.15 31.11
C PRO A 378 -16.65 -7.43 32.50
N GLU A 379 -15.63 -8.28 32.62
CA GLU A 379 -15.00 -8.66 33.90
C GLU A 379 -13.48 -8.88 33.74
N ALA A 380 -12.69 -8.00 34.34
CA ALA A 380 -11.27 -8.17 34.64
C ALA A 380 -11.14 -8.46 36.14
N GLU A 381 -10.37 -9.48 36.52
CA GLU A 381 -10.29 -10.08 37.88
C GLU A 381 -9.75 -9.17 39.01
N GLY A 382 -10.30 -7.98 39.20
CA GLY A 382 -10.04 -7.09 40.34
C GLY A 382 -8.65 -6.45 40.41
N SER A 383 -7.73 -6.78 39.48
CA SER A 383 -6.41 -6.16 39.35
C SER A 383 -6.48 -4.92 38.44
N ARG A 384 -5.59 -3.93 38.69
CA ARG A 384 -5.36 -2.83 37.73
C ARG A 384 -4.70 -3.42 36.50
N GLN A 385 -5.32 -3.25 35.34
CA GLN A 385 -4.81 -3.74 34.06
C GLN A 385 -4.65 -2.58 33.09
N SER A 386 -3.67 -2.69 32.22
CA SER A 386 -3.52 -1.82 31.06
C SER A 386 -3.86 -2.56 29.76
N ILE A 387 -4.45 -1.84 28.81
CA ILE A 387 -4.75 -2.36 27.47
C ILE A 387 -4.24 -1.37 26.43
N ALA A 388 -3.47 -1.87 25.48
CA ALA A 388 -3.04 -1.13 24.30
C ALA A 388 -3.95 -1.50 23.13
N VAL A 389 -4.53 -0.48 22.51
CA VAL A 389 -5.42 -0.60 21.35
C VAL A 389 -4.81 0.19 20.20
N MET A 390 -4.62 -0.47 19.05
CA MET A 390 -4.20 0.18 17.81
C MET A 390 -5.24 -0.07 16.72
N LEU A 391 -5.85 1.01 16.24
CA LEU A 391 -6.88 0.96 15.20
C LEU A 391 -6.28 1.46 13.88
N PHE A 392 -6.34 0.62 12.86
CA PHE A 392 -5.90 0.94 11.51
C PHE A 392 -7.10 1.30 10.63
N ALA A 393 -7.02 2.42 9.92
CA ALA A 393 -8.09 2.88 9.04
C ALA A 393 -8.22 2.07 7.74
N SER A 394 -7.09 1.59 7.19
CA SER A 394 -7.02 1.03 5.82
C SER A 394 -6.13 -0.22 5.73
N MET A 395 -6.05 -1.02 6.79
CA MET A 395 -5.21 -2.23 6.81
C MET A 395 -5.71 -3.34 5.88
N ASP A 396 -6.95 -3.23 5.39
CA ASP A 396 -7.51 -4.05 4.32
C ASP A 396 -6.75 -3.93 2.99
N ASN A 397 -5.98 -2.85 2.81
CA ASN A 397 -5.05 -2.70 1.67
C ASN A 397 -3.76 -3.50 1.83
N VAL A 398 -3.39 -3.91 3.05
CA VAL A 398 -2.13 -4.62 3.36
C VAL A 398 -2.36 -6.12 3.47
N LEU A 399 -3.38 -6.51 4.24
CA LEU A 399 -3.64 -7.90 4.59
C LEU A 399 -4.55 -8.58 3.55
N PRO A 400 -4.16 -9.73 2.98
CA PRO A 400 -5.01 -10.47 2.07
C PRO A 400 -6.18 -11.11 2.83
N ALA A 401 -7.34 -11.25 2.17
CA ALA A 401 -8.50 -11.98 2.69
C ALA A 401 -8.30 -13.52 2.57
N ARG A 402 -7.23 -14.04 3.16
CA ARG A 402 -6.87 -15.46 3.14
C ARG A 402 -7.45 -16.16 4.37
N GLU A 403 -8.47 -17.00 4.20
CA GLU A 403 -9.07 -17.78 5.29
C GLU A 403 -8.50 -19.22 5.35
N SER A 404 -8.43 -19.81 6.55
CA SER A 404 -8.02 -21.22 6.77
C SER A 404 -8.88 -22.21 5.97
N VAL A 405 -10.15 -21.87 5.78
CA VAL A 405 -11.10 -22.59 4.92
C VAL A 405 -11.14 -21.87 3.57
N ASN A 406 -10.98 -22.61 2.47
CA ASN A 406 -10.82 -22.08 1.12
C ASN A 406 -12.12 -21.50 0.52
N THR A 407 -12.81 -20.62 1.26
CA THR A 407 -13.98 -19.87 0.81
C THR A 407 -13.53 -18.61 0.10
N SER A 408 -13.31 -18.75 -1.22
CA SER A 408 -12.70 -17.78 -2.13
C SER A 408 -13.45 -16.47 -2.39
N SER A 409 -14.24 -15.95 -1.44
CA SER A 409 -14.98 -14.70 -1.68
C SER A 409 -15.09 -13.75 -0.49
N SER A 410 -14.63 -14.08 0.72
CA SER A 410 -14.71 -13.14 1.84
C SER A 410 -13.87 -11.88 1.58
N VAL A 411 -14.39 -10.72 1.96
CA VAL A 411 -13.71 -9.42 1.87
C VAL A 411 -13.65 -8.82 3.28
N ILE A 412 -12.52 -8.20 3.61
CA ILE A 412 -12.38 -7.46 4.87
C ILE A 412 -13.34 -6.26 4.79
N ASN A 413 -14.32 -6.19 5.69
CA ASN A 413 -15.39 -5.17 5.65
C ASN A 413 -15.53 -4.38 6.95
N GLY A 414 -14.48 -4.42 7.77
CA GLY A 414 -14.32 -3.65 8.99
C GLY A 414 -12.88 -3.17 9.12
N ARG A 415 -12.67 -2.22 10.02
CA ARG A 415 -11.31 -1.78 10.39
C ARG A 415 -10.57 -2.91 11.10
N VAL A 416 -9.25 -2.96 10.96
CA VAL A 416 -8.40 -3.89 11.71
C VAL A 416 -8.02 -3.23 13.03
N VAL A 417 -8.26 -3.93 14.14
CA VAL A 417 -7.95 -3.47 15.48
C VAL A 417 -7.01 -4.46 16.16
N LEU A 418 -5.90 -3.96 16.68
CA LEU A 418 -4.94 -4.73 17.44
C LEU A 418 -5.16 -4.43 18.93
N ILE A 419 -5.34 -5.50 19.71
CA ILE A 419 -5.64 -5.40 21.14
C ILE A 419 -4.59 -6.21 21.90
N HIS A 420 -3.78 -5.52 22.71
CA HIS A 420 -2.75 -6.14 23.54
C HIS A 420 -2.96 -5.80 25.02
N PRO A 421 -3.52 -6.72 25.82
CA PRO A 421 -3.68 -6.52 27.25
C PRO A 421 -2.40 -6.90 28.02
N GLU A 422 -2.27 -6.38 29.25
CA GLU A 422 -1.18 -6.75 30.17
C GLU A 422 -1.33 -8.16 30.76
N SER A 423 -2.55 -8.68 30.79
CA SER A 423 -2.89 -10.03 31.26
C SER A 423 -3.93 -10.64 30.34
N ASP A 424 -3.91 -11.97 30.17
CA ASP A 424 -4.81 -12.66 29.28
C ASP A 424 -6.30 -12.39 29.61
N ILE A 425 -7.07 -11.99 28.60
CA ILE A 425 -8.51 -11.73 28.70
C ILE A 425 -9.26 -12.80 27.91
N ASN A 426 -10.10 -13.56 28.61
CA ASN A 426 -10.83 -14.71 28.05
C ASN A 426 -12.24 -14.36 27.54
N ASN A 427 -12.68 -13.12 27.69
CA ASN A 427 -14.01 -12.69 27.24
C ASN A 427 -13.97 -11.21 26.84
N ILE A 428 -13.93 -10.96 25.54
CA ILE A 428 -13.92 -9.63 24.97
C ILE A 428 -15.03 -9.51 23.92
N SER A 429 -15.85 -8.47 24.05
CA SER A 429 -16.85 -8.14 23.04
C SER A 429 -16.38 -6.93 22.24
N ILE A 430 -16.33 -7.08 20.92
CA ILE A 430 -15.88 -6.04 20.01
C ILE A 430 -17.00 -5.77 19.00
N ALA A 431 -17.38 -4.51 18.85
CA ALA A 431 -18.35 -4.08 17.85
C ALA A 431 -17.62 -3.31 16.74
N PHE A 432 -17.90 -3.63 15.48
CA PHE A 432 -17.31 -2.94 14.33
C PHE A 432 -18.41 -2.38 13.43
N ASP A 433 -18.21 -1.16 12.95
CA ASP A 433 -19.04 -0.60 11.90
C ASP A 433 -18.70 -1.21 10.54
N VAL A 434 -19.76 -1.54 9.81
CA VAL A 434 -19.67 -2.16 8.49
C VAL A 434 -19.34 -1.09 7.44
N LEU A 435 -18.21 -1.25 6.74
CA LEU A 435 -17.78 -0.29 5.70
C LEU A 435 -18.68 -0.34 4.46
N ASN A 436 -19.17 -1.53 4.12
CA ASN A 436 -20.06 -1.76 2.99
C ASN A 436 -21.28 -2.61 3.40
N GLU A 437 -22.41 -1.94 3.62
CA GLU A 437 -23.69 -2.56 3.99
C GLU A 437 -24.26 -3.53 2.94
N THR A 438 -23.69 -3.55 1.73
CA THR A 438 -24.16 -4.46 0.66
C THR A 438 -23.61 -5.88 0.78
N LEU A 439 -22.62 -6.11 1.65
CA LEU A 439 -22.04 -7.43 1.92
C LEU A 439 -22.82 -8.15 3.04
N GLY A 440 -22.92 -9.48 2.96
CA GLY A 440 -23.68 -10.32 3.89
C GLY A 440 -22.79 -11.29 4.68
N LYS A 441 -23.40 -12.02 5.63
CA LYS A 441 -22.76 -13.09 6.43
C LYS A 441 -21.46 -12.64 7.12
N PRO A 442 -21.53 -11.75 8.13
CA PRO A 442 -20.35 -11.35 8.87
C PRO A 442 -19.71 -12.52 9.61
N LYS A 443 -18.39 -12.63 9.52
CA LYS A 443 -17.54 -13.54 10.29
C LYS A 443 -16.59 -12.71 11.14
N CYS A 444 -16.57 -13.03 12.43
CA CYS A 444 -15.62 -12.48 13.40
C CYS A 444 -14.33 -13.29 13.30
N VAL A 445 -13.22 -12.62 12.99
CA VAL A 445 -11.94 -13.30 12.77
C VAL A 445 -10.78 -12.55 13.41
N PHE A 446 -9.66 -13.26 13.55
CA PHE A 446 -8.38 -12.69 13.93
C PHE A 446 -7.30 -13.14 12.96
N TRP A 447 -6.19 -12.40 12.91
CA TRP A 447 -5.03 -12.78 12.11
C TRP A 447 -4.18 -13.79 12.89
N ASP A 448 -4.11 -15.02 12.37
CA ASP A 448 -3.27 -16.09 12.87
C ASP A 448 -1.99 -16.14 12.04
N PHE A 449 -0.84 -15.92 12.70
CA PHE A 449 0.47 -15.86 12.06
C PHE A 449 1.00 -17.24 11.65
N ASP A 450 0.51 -18.33 12.24
CA ASP A 450 1.02 -19.69 12.01
C ASP A 450 0.36 -20.36 10.80
N LEU A 451 -0.77 -19.83 10.33
CA LEU A 451 -1.46 -20.35 9.14
C LEU A 451 -0.60 -20.24 7.88
N PHE A 452 -0.75 -21.24 7.00
CA PHE A 452 -0.10 -21.31 5.69
C PHE A 452 1.44 -21.22 5.74
N ASP A 453 2.10 -22.10 6.48
CA ASP A 453 3.57 -22.11 6.61
C ASP A 453 4.15 -20.75 7.08
N SER A 454 3.55 -20.17 8.13
CA SER A 454 3.94 -18.86 8.70
C SER A 454 3.75 -17.66 7.77
N LEU A 455 2.91 -17.79 6.73
CA LEU A 455 2.49 -16.67 5.89
C LEU A 455 1.43 -15.79 6.56
N GLY A 456 0.68 -16.35 7.50
CA GLY A 456 -0.46 -15.72 8.14
C GLY A 456 -1.77 -15.86 7.37
N GLY A 457 -2.88 -15.80 8.10
CA GLY A 457 -4.24 -15.81 7.55
C GLY A 457 -5.30 -15.51 8.59
N TRP A 458 -6.54 -15.33 8.14
CA TRP A 458 -7.68 -15.09 9.02
C TRP A 458 -8.27 -16.42 9.54
N SER A 459 -8.46 -16.49 10.85
CA SER A 459 -9.08 -17.61 11.57
C SER A 459 -10.29 -17.14 12.38
N ASP A 460 -11.33 -17.97 12.47
CA ASP A 460 -12.51 -17.76 13.31
C ASP A 460 -12.44 -18.52 14.65
N GLU A 461 -11.31 -19.20 14.93
CA GLU A 461 -11.15 -19.97 16.15
C GLU A 461 -11.22 -19.10 17.42
N GLY A 462 -12.12 -19.45 18.33
CA GLY A 462 -12.31 -18.69 19.58
C GLY A 462 -13.12 -17.41 19.46
N CYS A 463 -13.58 -17.03 18.25
CA CYS A 463 -14.43 -15.86 18.00
C CYS A 463 -15.82 -16.25 17.47
N ALA A 464 -16.86 -15.65 18.03
CA ALA A 464 -18.25 -15.91 17.66
C ALA A 464 -19.01 -14.63 17.30
N PHE A 465 -19.80 -14.68 16.23
CA PHE A 465 -20.76 -13.64 15.89
C PHE A 465 -21.92 -13.64 16.88
N VAL A 466 -22.27 -12.47 17.42
CA VAL A 466 -23.37 -12.30 18.37
C VAL A 466 -24.59 -11.68 17.70
N LEU A 467 -24.44 -10.48 17.14
CA LEU A 467 -25.55 -9.75 16.55
C LEU A 467 -25.08 -8.73 15.50
N ASN A 468 -25.98 -8.37 14.57
CA ASN A 468 -25.82 -7.26 13.64
C ASN A 468 -27.03 -6.33 13.78
N GLU A 469 -26.81 -5.15 14.34
CA GLU A 469 -27.84 -4.13 14.56
C GLU A 469 -27.36 -2.82 13.95
N ASN A 470 -28.22 -2.15 13.16
CA ASN A 470 -27.96 -0.82 12.60
C ASN A 470 -26.63 -0.64 11.84
N GLY A 471 -26.10 -1.69 11.21
CA GLY A 471 -24.82 -1.60 10.47
C GLY A 471 -23.58 -1.78 11.34
N THR A 472 -23.75 -2.18 12.61
CA THR A 472 -22.65 -2.57 13.51
C THR A 472 -22.73 -4.06 13.79
N VAL A 473 -21.60 -4.77 13.62
CA VAL A 473 -21.45 -6.20 13.90
C VAL A 473 -20.75 -6.39 15.24
N ARG A 474 -21.39 -7.12 16.16
CA ARG A 474 -20.80 -7.51 17.45
C ARG A 474 -20.24 -8.92 17.42
N CYS A 475 -18.99 -9.03 17.84
CA CYS A 475 -18.20 -10.24 17.99
C CYS A 475 -17.88 -10.49 19.45
N ASN A 476 -17.83 -11.76 19.85
CA ASN A 476 -17.33 -12.18 21.16
C ASN A 476 -16.16 -13.15 20.97
N CYS A 477 -15.00 -12.81 21.52
CA CYS A 477 -13.79 -13.62 21.39
C CYS A 477 -13.27 -14.04 22.77
N ASN A 478 -12.57 -15.18 22.82
CA ASN A 478 -11.99 -15.75 24.04
C ASN A 478 -10.48 -15.56 24.18
N HIS A 479 -9.88 -14.71 23.34
CA HIS A 479 -8.47 -14.36 23.34
C HIS A 479 -8.32 -12.89 22.92
N THR A 480 -7.08 -12.39 22.94
CA THR A 480 -6.74 -11.03 22.50
C THR A 480 -5.60 -11.06 21.50
N THR A 481 -5.86 -10.56 20.29
CA THR A 481 -4.94 -10.56 19.14
C THR A 481 -5.28 -9.38 18.22
N SER A 482 -4.83 -9.41 16.96
CA SER A 482 -5.27 -8.52 15.89
C SER A 482 -6.58 -9.00 15.26
N PHE A 483 -7.67 -8.28 15.51
CA PHE A 483 -9.03 -8.62 15.09
C PHE A 483 -9.50 -7.84 13.86
N SER A 484 -10.39 -8.47 13.09
CA SER A 484 -11.13 -7.84 12.00
C SER A 484 -12.45 -8.56 11.72
N ILE A 485 -13.24 -8.03 10.79
CA ILE A 485 -14.45 -8.69 10.28
C ILE A 485 -14.30 -8.98 8.79
N LEU A 486 -14.58 -10.22 8.43
CA LEU A 486 -14.77 -10.65 7.05
C LEU A 486 -16.27 -10.71 6.74
N MET A 487 -16.69 -10.17 5.61
CA MET A 487 -18.04 -10.34 5.08
C MET A 487 -17.99 -10.93 3.68
N SER A 488 -18.99 -11.74 3.34
CA SER A 488 -19.12 -12.30 2.00
C SER A 488 -19.84 -11.33 1.05
N PRO A 489 -19.42 -11.21 -0.22
CA PRO A 489 -20.19 -10.57 -1.28
C PRO A 489 -21.46 -11.33 -1.64
N ASP A 490 -21.65 -12.53 -1.08
CA ASP A 490 -22.93 -13.19 -1.12
C ASP A 490 -23.94 -12.39 -0.28
N SER A 491 -24.93 -11.80 -0.97
CA SER A 491 -26.09 -11.16 -0.36
C SER A 491 -26.63 -12.00 0.81
N PRO A 492 -27.08 -11.38 1.92
CA PRO A 492 -27.85 -12.11 2.92
C PRO A 492 -28.97 -12.87 2.20
N GLN A 493 -29.02 -14.20 2.40
CA GLN A 493 -30.09 -15.03 1.86
C GLN A 493 -31.38 -14.54 2.51
N ASP A 494 -32.22 -13.87 1.72
CA ASP A 494 -33.57 -13.54 2.12
C ASP A 494 -34.36 -14.85 2.13
N ILE A 495 -34.35 -15.54 3.29
CA ILE A 495 -35.09 -16.79 3.53
C ILE A 495 -36.55 -16.64 3.05
N VAL A 496 -37.11 -15.43 3.20
CA VAL A 496 -38.46 -15.07 2.76
C VAL A 496 -38.63 -15.18 1.24
N LEU A 497 -37.65 -14.74 0.44
CA LEU A 497 -37.73 -14.76 -1.02
C LEU A 497 -37.53 -16.17 -1.59
N ASP A 498 -36.60 -16.94 -1.01
CA ASP A 498 -36.42 -18.35 -1.38
C ASP A 498 -37.67 -19.16 -1.04
N PHE A 499 -38.25 -18.94 0.14
CA PHE A 499 -39.49 -19.61 0.55
C PHE A 499 -40.66 -19.30 -0.39
N ILE A 500 -40.85 -18.02 -0.76
CA ILE A 500 -41.90 -17.62 -1.72
C ILE A 500 -41.65 -18.27 -3.10
N THR A 501 -40.40 -18.32 -3.55
CA THR A 501 -40.04 -18.85 -4.87
C THR A 501 -40.23 -20.37 -4.92
N TYR A 502 -39.77 -21.14 -3.92
CA TYR A 502 -39.92 -22.60 -3.89
C TYR A 502 -41.38 -23.05 -3.73
N ILE A 503 -42.14 -22.44 -2.80
CA ILE A 503 -43.55 -22.77 -2.62
C ILE A 503 -44.36 -22.40 -3.86
N GLY A 504 -44.10 -21.21 -4.42
CA GLY A 504 -44.77 -20.73 -5.62
C GLY A 504 -44.51 -21.59 -6.85
N LEU A 505 -43.26 -22.00 -7.07
CA LEU A 505 -42.88 -22.92 -8.15
C LEU A 505 -43.48 -24.31 -7.93
N GLY A 506 -43.51 -24.82 -6.69
CA GLY A 506 -44.14 -26.09 -6.36
C GLY A 506 -45.63 -26.13 -6.69
N ILE A 507 -46.37 -25.06 -6.38
CA ILE A 507 -47.79 -24.92 -6.74
C ILE A 507 -47.97 -24.88 -8.27
N SER A 508 -47.12 -24.13 -8.97
CA SER A 508 -47.14 -24.07 -10.45
C SER A 508 -46.93 -25.46 -11.06
N MET A 509 -45.86 -26.16 -10.67
CA MET A 509 -45.56 -27.51 -11.16
C MET A 509 -46.70 -28.50 -10.90
N GLY A 510 -47.27 -28.49 -9.69
CA GLY A 510 -48.42 -29.32 -9.34
C GLY A 510 -49.62 -29.08 -10.25
N SER A 511 -49.95 -27.80 -10.51
CA SER A 511 -51.06 -27.44 -11.39
C SER A 511 -50.83 -27.83 -12.85
N LEU A 512 -49.59 -27.73 -13.36
CA LEU A 512 -49.22 -28.17 -14.71
C LEU A 512 -49.29 -29.70 -14.85
N ILE A 513 -48.85 -30.46 -13.84
CA ILE A 513 -48.97 -31.92 -13.84
C ILE A 513 -50.44 -32.34 -13.89
N VAL A 514 -51.30 -31.73 -13.05
CA VAL A 514 -52.74 -31.99 -13.06
C VAL A 514 -53.36 -31.61 -14.42
N CYS A 515 -52.96 -30.48 -15.01
CA CYS A 515 -53.36 -30.05 -16.35
C CYS A 515 -53.01 -31.11 -17.41
N LEU A 516 -51.78 -31.64 -17.42
CA LEU A 516 -51.34 -32.68 -18.35
C LEU A 516 -52.11 -34.00 -18.18
N ILE A 517 -52.42 -34.39 -16.94
CA ILE A 517 -53.23 -35.58 -16.64
C ILE A 517 -54.65 -35.42 -17.21
N ILE A 518 -55.29 -34.27 -16.95
CA ILE A 518 -56.64 -33.98 -17.45
C ILE A 518 -56.66 -33.97 -18.99
N GLU A 519 -55.68 -33.32 -19.61
CA GLU A 519 -55.55 -33.27 -21.06
C GLU A 519 -55.31 -34.65 -21.65
N GLY A 520 -54.47 -35.49 -21.03
CA GLY A 520 -54.24 -36.88 -21.44
C GLY A 520 -55.51 -37.75 -21.41
N ILE A 521 -56.33 -37.60 -20.36
CA ILE A 521 -57.62 -38.29 -20.24
C ILE A 521 -58.61 -37.79 -21.31
N ALA A 522 -58.67 -36.47 -21.52
CA ALA A 522 -59.54 -35.83 -22.50
C ALA A 522 -59.11 -36.12 -23.95
N TRP A 523 -57.82 -36.42 -24.18
CA TRP A 523 -57.19 -36.49 -25.49
C TRP A 523 -57.82 -37.51 -26.43
N ARG A 524 -58.06 -38.74 -25.95
CA ARG A 524 -58.66 -39.82 -26.76
C ARG A 524 -60.09 -39.47 -27.21
N LYS A 525 -60.81 -38.71 -26.39
CA LYS A 525 -62.25 -38.44 -26.59
C LYS A 525 -62.51 -37.23 -27.50
N ILE A 526 -61.57 -36.30 -27.61
CA ILE A 526 -61.77 -34.98 -28.26
C ILE A 526 -60.95 -34.78 -29.55
N ARG A 527 -59.99 -35.66 -29.89
CA ARG A 527 -59.15 -35.59 -31.11
C ARG A 527 -59.92 -35.58 -32.44
N ARG A 528 -61.23 -35.82 -32.43
CA ARG A 528 -62.06 -35.99 -33.63
C ARG A 528 -62.34 -34.69 -34.41
N HIS A 529 -62.10 -33.51 -33.83
CA HIS A 529 -62.29 -32.20 -34.48
C HIS A 529 -60.97 -31.43 -34.65
N SER A 530 -60.65 -30.98 -35.87
CA SER A 530 -59.37 -30.33 -36.22
C SER A 530 -59.05 -29.08 -35.38
N THR A 531 -60.05 -28.24 -35.09
CA THR A 531 -59.86 -27.03 -34.27
C THR A 531 -59.66 -27.34 -32.78
N SER A 532 -60.22 -28.45 -32.29
CA SER A 532 -59.98 -28.89 -30.90
C SER A 532 -58.61 -29.53 -30.77
N TYR A 533 -58.23 -30.33 -31.76
CA TYR A 533 -56.92 -30.97 -31.81
C TYR A 533 -55.77 -29.96 -31.69
N LEU A 534 -55.77 -28.89 -32.50
CA LEU A 534 -54.72 -27.88 -32.45
C LEU A 534 -54.63 -27.17 -31.09
N ARG A 535 -55.78 -26.87 -30.44
CA ARG A 535 -55.81 -26.23 -29.12
C ARG A 535 -55.20 -27.12 -28.02
N HIS A 536 -55.59 -28.38 -27.96
CA HIS A 536 -55.06 -29.32 -26.95
C HIS A 536 -53.57 -29.58 -27.17
N VAL A 537 -53.12 -29.69 -28.42
CA VAL A 537 -51.69 -29.79 -28.76
C VAL A 537 -50.91 -28.57 -28.29
N SER A 538 -51.42 -27.36 -28.53
CA SER A 538 -50.79 -26.14 -28.01
C SER A 538 -50.72 -26.12 -26.48
N ILE A 539 -51.82 -26.47 -25.78
CA ILE A 539 -51.86 -26.47 -24.31
C ILE A 539 -50.88 -27.48 -23.72
N VAL A 540 -50.83 -28.71 -24.25
CA VAL A 540 -49.86 -29.72 -23.79
C VAL A 540 -48.42 -29.28 -24.06
N ASN A 541 -48.13 -28.72 -25.23
CA ASN A 541 -46.77 -28.23 -25.52
C ASN A 541 -46.37 -27.11 -24.56
N ILE A 542 -47.25 -26.14 -24.31
CA ILE A 542 -47.00 -25.06 -23.35
C ILE A 542 -46.76 -25.63 -21.94
N ALA A 543 -47.62 -26.55 -21.48
CA ALA A 543 -47.51 -27.12 -20.15
C ALA A 543 -46.25 -27.98 -19.97
N VAL A 544 -45.86 -28.77 -20.97
CA VAL A 544 -44.61 -29.54 -20.95
C VAL A 544 -43.39 -28.61 -20.98
N SER A 545 -43.38 -27.59 -21.83
CA SER A 545 -42.26 -26.63 -21.90
C SER A 545 -42.08 -25.86 -20.60
N LEU A 546 -43.16 -25.40 -19.95
CA LEU A 546 -43.09 -24.72 -18.66
C LEU A 546 -42.66 -25.65 -17.53
N LEU A 547 -43.13 -26.90 -17.50
CA LEU A 547 -42.71 -27.88 -16.50
C LEU A 547 -41.21 -28.18 -16.59
N ILE A 548 -40.67 -28.30 -17.81
CA ILE A 548 -39.23 -28.48 -18.04
C ILE A 548 -38.46 -27.24 -17.55
N ALA A 549 -38.96 -26.03 -17.83
CA ALA A 549 -38.32 -24.79 -17.38
C ALA A 549 -38.30 -24.67 -15.84
N ASP A 550 -39.42 -24.97 -15.17
CA ASP A 550 -39.52 -24.93 -13.70
C ASP A 550 -38.56 -25.94 -13.04
N ILE A 551 -38.43 -27.15 -13.60
CA ILE A 551 -37.49 -28.17 -13.13
C ILE A 551 -36.04 -27.68 -13.28
N TRP A 552 -35.67 -27.13 -14.44
CA TRP A 552 -34.32 -26.60 -14.66
C TRP A 552 -34.01 -25.40 -13.76
N PHE A 553 -35.01 -24.56 -13.46
CA PHE A 553 -34.85 -23.44 -12.55
C PHE A 553 -34.52 -23.93 -11.12
N ILE A 554 -35.22 -24.95 -10.62
CA ILE A 554 -34.94 -25.57 -9.31
C ILE A 554 -33.55 -26.22 -9.29
N ILE A 555 -33.18 -26.96 -10.33
CA ILE A 555 -31.85 -27.57 -10.44
C ILE A 555 -30.76 -26.49 -10.46
N GLY A 556 -30.95 -25.41 -11.22
CA GLY A 556 -30.02 -24.28 -11.26
C GLY A 556 -29.83 -23.60 -9.91
N ALA A 557 -30.92 -23.37 -9.18
CA ALA A 557 -30.90 -22.80 -7.83
C ALA A 557 -30.28 -23.76 -6.78
N ALA A 558 -30.40 -25.07 -6.96
CA ALA A 558 -29.78 -26.06 -6.08
C ALA A 558 -28.27 -26.20 -6.33
N VAL A 559 -27.85 -26.21 -7.61
CA VAL A 559 -26.45 -26.41 -8.04
C VAL A 559 -25.61 -25.14 -7.85
N SER A 560 -26.20 -23.94 -7.83
CA SER A 560 -25.46 -22.70 -7.52
C SER A 560 -24.79 -22.71 -6.15
N ASN A 561 -25.22 -23.58 -5.23
CA ASN A 561 -24.64 -23.73 -3.89
C ASN A 561 -23.41 -24.67 -3.86
N THR A 562 -23.14 -25.41 -4.93
CA THR A 562 -21.98 -26.31 -5.03
C THR A 562 -20.97 -25.74 -6.03
N LYS A 563 -19.94 -25.04 -5.55
CA LYS A 563 -18.88 -24.47 -6.38
C LYS A 563 -18.00 -25.59 -6.97
N SER A 564 -18.33 -26.03 -8.17
CA SER A 564 -17.41 -26.78 -9.04
C SER A 564 -17.45 -26.18 -10.44
N ALA A 565 -16.41 -25.41 -10.79
CA ALA A 565 -15.58 -25.60 -11.99
C ALA A 565 -15.00 -24.27 -12.52
N PRO A 566 -13.79 -24.30 -13.11
CA PRO A 566 -13.30 -23.23 -13.95
C PRO A 566 -13.91 -23.38 -15.35
N ALA A 567 -14.73 -22.43 -15.80
CA ALA A 567 -15.15 -22.34 -17.20
C ALA A 567 -15.41 -20.87 -17.60
N CYS A 568 -14.39 -20.30 -18.25
CA CYS A 568 -14.42 -19.27 -19.30
C CYS A 568 -15.30 -18.01 -19.17
N THR A 569 -14.71 -16.87 -19.56
CA THR A 569 -15.15 -15.49 -19.84
C THR A 569 -16.64 -15.20 -20.21
N TYR A 570 -17.43 -16.21 -20.58
CA TYR A 570 -18.86 -16.09 -20.88
C TYR A 570 -19.77 -16.18 -19.63
N ILE A 571 -19.27 -16.75 -18.53
CA ILE A 571 -19.98 -16.87 -17.26
C ILE A 571 -19.58 -15.70 -16.34
N ARG A 572 -20.51 -15.18 -15.55
CA ARG A 572 -20.26 -14.10 -14.58
C ARG A 572 -19.21 -14.56 -13.56
N GLU A 573 -18.09 -13.85 -13.49
CA GLU A 573 -17.12 -14.01 -12.40
C GLU A 573 -17.82 -13.57 -11.10
N ASN A 574 -17.98 -14.52 -10.19
CA ASN A 574 -18.53 -14.39 -8.84
C ASN A 574 -20.06 -14.54 -8.70
N VAL A 575 -20.42 -15.55 -7.91
CA VAL A 575 -21.69 -15.80 -7.20
C VAL A 575 -22.81 -16.58 -7.93
N VAL A 576 -22.99 -16.46 -9.26
CA VAL A 576 -24.07 -17.22 -9.96
C VAL A 576 -23.57 -17.77 -11.30
N CYS A 577 -23.82 -19.06 -11.58
CA CYS A 577 -23.52 -19.70 -12.86
C CYS A 577 -24.46 -19.19 -13.97
N TRP A 578 -24.24 -17.95 -14.41
CA TRP A 578 -25.09 -17.24 -15.38
C TRP A 578 -24.28 -16.41 -16.37
N LEU A 579 -24.89 -16.01 -17.50
CA LEU A 579 -24.23 -15.26 -18.57
C LEU A 579 -23.76 -13.85 -18.12
N ASN A 580 -22.56 -13.47 -18.54
CA ASN A 580 -21.91 -12.21 -18.18
C ASN A 580 -22.47 -11.01 -18.99
N TRP A 581 -22.82 -9.91 -18.29
CA TRP A 581 -23.31 -8.66 -18.88
C TRP A 581 -22.17 -7.65 -19.18
N ASN A 582 -21.16 -7.58 -18.31
CA ASN A 582 -20.17 -6.50 -18.28
C ASN A 582 -19.03 -6.72 -19.27
N GLN A 583 -18.39 -7.90 -19.25
CA GLN A 583 -17.24 -8.18 -20.11
C GLN A 583 -17.65 -8.66 -21.51
N SER A 584 -18.54 -9.67 -21.60
CA SER A 584 -18.85 -10.34 -22.88
C SER A 584 -20.19 -9.95 -23.50
N LYS A 585 -21.04 -9.17 -22.81
CA LYS A 585 -22.42 -8.84 -23.22
C LYS A 585 -23.26 -10.06 -23.62
N ALA A 586 -22.88 -11.26 -23.20
CA ALA A 586 -23.46 -12.52 -23.66
C ALA A 586 -24.94 -12.67 -23.27
N LEU A 587 -25.36 -12.06 -22.16
CA LEU A 587 -26.76 -12.02 -21.73
C LEU A 587 -27.68 -11.34 -22.78
N LEU A 588 -27.16 -10.41 -23.58
CA LEU A 588 -27.93 -9.72 -24.63
C LEU A 588 -28.44 -10.70 -25.70
N ALA A 589 -27.70 -11.77 -25.97
CA ALA A 589 -28.08 -12.82 -26.93
C ALA A 589 -29.33 -13.60 -26.48
N PHE A 590 -29.63 -13.62 -25.18
CA PHE A 590 -30.85 -14.21 -24.63
C PHE A 590 -31.99 -13.19 -24.51
N VAL A 591 -31.69 -11.99 -24.00
CA VAL A 591 -32.69 -10.95 -23.72
C VAL A 591 -33.34 -10.40 -25.01
N VAL A 592 -32.57 -10.21 -26.08
CA VAL A 592 -33.09 -9.64 -27.34
C VAL A 592 -34.15 -10.55 -27.98
N PRO A 593 -33.91 -11.86 -28.21
CA PRO A 593 -34.95 -12.77 -28.71
C PRO A 593 -36.19 -12.84 -27.79
N ALA A 594 -35.99 -12.86 -26.47
CA ALA A 594 -37.09 -12.90 -25.51
C ALA A 594 -37.99 -11.65 -25.60
N LEU A 595 -37.40 -10.46 -25.67
CA LEU A 595 -38.14 -9.21 -25.83
C LEU A 595 -38.88 -9.14 -27.17
N MET A 596 -38.27 -9.64 -28.25
CA MET A 596 -38.93 -9.71 -29.56
C MET A 596 -40.17 -10.60 -29.52
N ILE A 597 -40.12 -11.73 -28.81
CA ILE A 597 -41.28 -12.62 -28.63
C ILE A 597 -42.40 -11.89 -27.87
N VAL A 598 -42.07 -11.19 -26.76
CA VAL A 598 -43.06 -10.41 -25.99
C VAL A 598 -43.73 -9.33 -26.85
N VAL A 599 -42.95 -8.62 -27.68
CA VAL A 599 -43.47 -7.59 -28.59
C VAL A 599 -44.41 -8.18 -29.65
N ILE A 600 -44.02 -9.28 -30.30
CA ILE A 600 -44.87 -9.96 -31.30
C ILE A 600 -46.18 -10.42 -30.66
N ASN A 601 -46.09 -10.99 -29.45
CA ASN A 601 -47.25 -11.42 -28.66
C ASN A 601 -48.16 -10.24 -28.32
N LEU A 602 -47.61 -9.09 -27.90
CA LEU A 602 -48.38 -7.87 -27.65
C LEU A 602 -49.12 -7.39 -28.91
N ILE A 603 -48.49 -7.44 -30.08
CA ILE A 603 -49.12 -7.10 -31.37
C ILE A 603 -50.28 -8.06 -31.66
N ILE A 604 -50.10 -9.37 -31.47
CA ILE A 604 -51.16 -10.38 -31.65
C ILE A 604 -52.34 -10.08 -30.70
N LEU A 605 -52.08 -9.76 -29.43
CA LEU A 605 -53.11 -9.39 -28.46
C LEU A 605 -53.90 -8.17 -28.94
N VAL A 606 -53.23 -7.10 -29.37
CA VAL A 606 -53.88 -5.89 -29.89
C VAL A 606 -54.75 -6.21 -31.12
N VAL A 607 -54.24 -7.02 -32.05
CA VAL A 607 -54.99 -7.44 -33.25
C VAL A 607 -56.20 -8.29 -32.87
N VAL A 608 -56.07 -9.22 -31.92
CA VAL A 608 -57.19 -10.05 -31.44
C VAL A 608 -58.24 -9.19 -30.75
N LEU A 609 -57.85 -8.27 -29.86
CA LEU A 609 -58.74 -7.32 -29.21
C LEU A 609 -59.45 -6.45 -30.24
N TYR A 610 -58.71 -5.86 -31.18
CA TYR A 610 -59.27 -5.08 -32.28
C TYR A 610 -60.27 -5.90 -33.11
N LYS A 611 -59.96 -7.17 -33.42
CA LYS A 611 -60.84 -8.05 -34.21
C LYS A 611 -62.09 -8.51 -33.44
N ILE A 612 -62.00 -8.66 -32.12
CA ILE A 612 -63.15 -8.97 -31.25
C ILE A 612 -64.07 -7.75 -31.14
N LEU A 613 -63.50 -6.55 -30.99
CA LEU A 613 -64.24 -5.29 -30.89
C LEU A 613 -64.84 -4.85 -32.25
N SER A 614 -64.10 -4.99 -33.34
CA SER A 614 -64.54 -4.60 -34.70
C SER A 614 -65.61 -5.51 -35.29
N ARG A 615 -65.64 -6.82 -34.96
CA ARG A 615 -66.72 -7.74 -35.38
C ARG A 615 -68.11 -7.35 -34.87
N ARG A 616 -68.21 -6.36 -33.96
CA ARG A 616 -69.46 -5.92 -33.35
C ARG A 616 -69.89 -4.51 -33.72
N GLY A 617 -69.07 -3.77 -34.47
CA GLY A 617 -69.45 -2.44 -35.02
C GLY A 617 -70.57 -2.47 -36.07
N GLY A 618 -71.25 -3.60 -36.25
CA GLY A 618 -72.32 -3.79 -37.23
C GLY A 618 -73.58 -4.51 -36.70
N ALA A 619 -73.75 -4.72 -35.39
CA ALA A 619 -74.96 -5.38 -34.86
C ALA A 619 -75.49 -4.70 -33.59
N ASN A 620 -76.62 -4.02 -33.71
CA ASN A 620 -77.46 -3.54 -32.61
C ASN A 620 -78.08 -4.73 -31.85
N ALA A 621 -77.85 -4.89 -30.54
CA ALA A 621 -78.82 -5.49 -29.59
C ALA A 621 -78.36 -5.47 -28.11
N SER A 622 -79.21 -4.87 -27.26
CA SER A 622 -79.54 -5.15 -25.85
C SER A 622 -78.46 -5.36 -24.75
N GLN A 623 -78.63 -4.55 -23.70
CA GLN A 623 -77.88 -4.36 -22.46
C GLN A 623 -77.73 -5.57 -21.50
N ALA A 624 -78.24 -6.76 -21.83
CA ALA A 624 -77.97 -8.00 -21.06
C ALA A 624 -76.69 -8.72 -21.50
N GLU A 625 -76.13 -8.35 -22.66
CA GLU A 625 -74.97 -8.99 -23.27
C GLU A 625 -73.61 -8.45 -22.75
N GLY A 626 -73.61 -7.28 -22.11
CA GLY A 626 -72.38 -6.61 -21.64
C GLY A 626 -71.58 -7.39 -20.59
N LYS A 627 -72.26 -8.15 -19.72
CA LYS A 627 -71.58 -9.03 -18.74
C LYS A 627 -70.91 -10.24 -19.39
N ASN A 628 -71.54 -10.81 -20.42
CA ASN A 628 -70.95 -11.88 -21.22
C ASN A 628 -69.80 -11.36 -22.10
N VAL A 629 -69.89 -10.13 -22.60
CA VAL A 629 -68.83 -9.47 -23.38
C VAL A 629 -67.63 -9.14 -22.49
N LEU A 630 -67.86 -8.54 -21.32
CA LEU A 630 -66.82 -8.28 -20.34
C LEU A 630 -66.21 -9.60 -19.85
N TYR A 631 -67.01 -10.64 -19.63
CA TYR A 631 -66.51 -11.97 -19.27
C TYR A 631 -65.69 -12.61 -20.40
N VAL A 632 -66.08 -12.50 -21.67
CA VAL A 632 -65.32 -13.06 -22.81
C VAL A 632 -64.02 -12.28 -23.03
N ILE A 633 -64.04 -10.95 -22.91
CA ILE A 633 -62.85 -10.11 -23.00
C ILE A 633 -61.94 -10.33 -21.78
N ALA A 634 -62.49 -10.37 -20.57
CA ALA A 634 -61.74 -10.66 -19.34
C ALA A 634 -61.19 -12.08 -19.33
N ARG A 635 -61.92 -13.07 -19.86
CA ARG A 635 -61.44 -14.46 -20.04
C ARG A 635 -60.33 -14.51 -21.08
N SER A 636 -60.49 -13.83 -22.22
CA SER A 636 -59.44 -13.75 -23.24
C SER A 636 -58.20 -13.02 -22.70
N LEU A 637 -58.36 -11.91 -21.97
CA LEU A 637 -57.28 -11.18 -21.31
C LEU A 637 -56.63 -12.01 -20.20
N ALA A 638 -57.39 -12.70 -19.35
CA ALA A 638 -56.87 -13.54 -18.27
C ALA A 638 -56.17 -14.80 -18.79
N VAL A 639 -56.58 -15.34 -19.94
CA VAL A 639 -55.87 -16.44 -20.62
C VAL A 639 -54.63 -15.93 -21.35
N LEU A 640 -54.70 -14.77 -22.02
CA LEU A 640 -53.56 -14.21 -22.78
C LEU A 640 -52.49 -13.60 -21.89
N THR A 641 -52.84 -12.96 -20.78
CA THR A 641 -51.90 -12.18 -19.96
C THR A 641 -50.74 -13.02 -19.37
N PRO A 642 -50.98 -14.23 -18.82
CA PRO A 642 -49.89 -15.11 -18.35
C PRO A 642 -49.14 -15.80 -19.49
N LEU A 643 -49.79 -16.02 -20.64
CA LEU A 643 -49.23 -16.72 -21.80
C LEU A 643 -48.33 -15.84 -22.68
N PHE A 644 -48.50 -14.52 -22.64
CA PHE A 644 -47.91 -13.58 -23.61
C PHE A 644 -46.67 -12.84 -23.09
N GLY A 645 -46.23 -13.10 -21.86
CA GLY A 645 -44.92 -12.65 -21.38
C GLY A 645 -44.92 -11.41 -20.49
N LEU A 646 -46.03 -11.07 -19.82
CA LEU A 646 -46.05 -10.02 -18.80
C LEU A 646 -45.17 -10.40 -17.58
N THR A 647 -45.15 -11.70 -17.23
CA THR A 647 -44.22 -12.28 -16.25
C THR A 647 -42.77 -12.17 -16.71
N TRP A 648 -42.52 -12.36 -18.01
CA TRP A 648 -41.19 -12.22 -18.63
C TRP A 648 -40.71 -10.76 -18.67
N GLY A 649 -41.60 -9.79 -18.90
CA GLY A 649 -41.29 -8.36 -18.80
C GLY A 649 -40.88 -7.94 -17.39
N LEU A 650 -41.56 -8.48 -16.37
CA LEU A 650 -41.15 -8.32 -14.96
C LEU A 650 -39.80 -9.01 -14.69
N GLY A 651 -39.52 -10.15 -15.32
CA GLY A 651 -38.22 -10.84 -15.27
C GLY A 651 -37.07 -9.98 -15.81
N VAL A 652 -37.28 -9.25 -16.90
CA VAL A 652 -36.30 -8.27 -17.42
C VAL A 652 -36.11 -7.11 -16.43
N GLY A 653 -37.18 -6.65 -15.78
CA GLY A 653 -37.09 -5.64 -14.72
C GLY A 653 -36.26 -6.10 -13.51
N VAL A 654 -36.35 -7.37 -13.12
CA VAL A 654 -35.48 -8.00 -12.11
C VAL A 654 -34.03 -8.05 -12.59
N MET A 655 -33.77 -8.28 -13.88
CA MET A 655 -32.41 -8.28 -14.44
C MET A 655 -31.78 -6.88 -14.48
N LEU A 656 -32.55 -5.84 -14.79
CA LEU A 656 -32.09 -4.45 -14.83
C LEU A 656 -31.91 -3.83 -13.44
N SER A 657 -32.62 -4.35 -12.44
CA SER A 657 -32.58 -3.85 -11.06
C SER A 657 -32.57 -5.01 -10.06
N PRO A 658 -31.46 -5.79 -10.01
CA PRO A 658 -31.37 -7.01 -9.20
C PRO A 658 -31.42 -6.76 -7.70
N LYS A 659 -31.22 -5.51 -7.25
CA LYS A 659 -31.30 -5.12 -5.83
C LYS A 659 -32.72 -4.72 -5.40
N ASN A 660 -33.68 -4.60 -6.32
CA ASN A 660 -35.04 -4.17 -5.99
C ASN A 660 -35.89 -5.37 -5.51
N ARG A 661 -36.02 -5.52 -4.19
CA ARG A 661 -36.78 -6.58 -3.54
C ARG A 661 -38.24 -6.64 -4.00
N GLY A 662 -38.87 -5.48 -4.24
CA GLY A 662 -40.25 -5.40 -4.73
C GLY A 662 -40.43 -6.06 -6.11
N MET A 663 -39.46 -5.86 -7.01
CA MET A 663 -39.49 -6.47 -8.35
C MET A 663 -39.32 -7.99 -8.29
N GLN A 664 -38.44 -8.49 -7.43
CA GLN A 664 -38.21 -9.94 -7.25
C GLN A 664 -39.45 -10.65 -6.68
N ILE A 665 -40.06 -10.09 -5.64
CA ILE A 665 -41.29 -10.64 -5.04
C ILE A 665 -42.42 -10.63 -6.07
N THR A 666 -42.58 -9.53 -6.80
CA THR A 666 -43.61 -9.39 -7.83
C THR A 666 -43.41 -10.43 -8.93
N PHE A 667 -42.19 -10.57 -9.44
CA PHE A 667 -41.85 -11.57 -10.45
C PHE A 667 -42.12 -13.01 -9.97
N ALA A 668 -41.65 -13.38 -8.78
CA ALA A 668 -41.87 -14.70 -8.19
C ALA A 668 -43.37 -15.01 -8.02
N LEU A 669 -44.14 -14.04 -7.52
CA LEU A 669 -45.58 -14.18 -7.34
C LEU A 669 -46.30 -14.39 -8.67
N PHE A 670 -46.04 -13.57 -9.68
CA PHE A 670 -46.69 -13.73 -10.99
C PHE A 670 -46.29 -15.04 -11.69
N ASN A 671 -45.04 -15.48 -11.55
CA ASN A 671 -44.59 -16.76 -12.10
C ASN A 671 -45.27 -17.96 -11.39
N SER A 672 -45.47 -17.88 -10.07
CA SER A 672 -46.10 -18.95 -9.28
C SER A 672 -47.56 -19.23 -9.68
N VAL A 673 -48.31 -18.20 -10.09
CA VAL A 673 -49.71 -18.35 -10.48
C VAL A 673 -49.85 -18.74 -11.97
N GLN A 674 -48.80 -18.61 -12.78
CA GLN A 674 -48.85 -18.85 -14.23
C GLN A 674 -49.33 -20.26 -14.58
N GLY A 675 -48.79 -21.30 -13.94
CA GLY A 675 -49.24 -22.68 -14.12
C GLY A 675 -50.71 -22.89 -13.72
N CYS A 676 -51.12 -22.25 -12.61
CA CYS A 676 -52.50 -22.32 -12.11
C CYS A 676 -53.49 -21.66 -13.08
N PHE A 677 -53.14 -20.51 -13.65
CA PHE A 677 -53.96 -19.86 -14.69
C PHE A 677 -54.14 -20.74 -15.92
N ILE A 678 -53.07 -21.40 -16.40
CA ILE A 678 -53.14 -22.32 -17.55
C ILE A 678 -54.05 -23.50 -17.24
N TRP A 679 -53.94 -24.08 -16.05
CA TRP A 679 -54.80 -25.17 -15.62
C TRP A 679 -56.28 -24.75 -15.56
N VAL A 680 -56.61 -23.66 -14.85
CA VAL A 680 -57.99 -23.20 -14.67
C VAL A 680 -58.64 -22.78 -15.99
N PHE A 681 -57.99 -21.88 -16.75
CA PHE A 681 -58.60 -21.31 -17.94
C PHE A 681 -58.41 -22.15 -19.21
N GLY A 682 -57.30 -22.89 -19.30
CA GLY A 682 -57.01 -23.78 -20.42
C GLY A 682 -57.78 -25.10 -20.36
N THR A 683 -58.03 -25.64 -19.15
CA THR A 683 -58.66 -26.96 -18.99
C THR A 683 -59.99 -26.95 -18.25
N LEU A 684 -60.10 -26.35 -17.05
CA LEU A 684 -61.30 -26.44 -16.22
C LEU A 684 -62.48 -25.64 -16.77
N LEU A 685 -62.22 -24.48 -17.39
CA LEU A 685 -63.25 -23.62 -17.99
C LEU A 685 -63.56 -23.97 -19.45
N ASP A 686 -62.87 -24.94 -20.06
CA ASP A 686 -63.20 -25.42 -21.40
C ASP A 686 -64.45 -26.30 -21.35
N LYS A 687 -65.54 -25.81 -21.95
CA LYS A 687 -66.85 -26.49 -21.94
C LYS A 687 -66.79 -27.91 -22.49
N LYS A 688 -65.90 -28.20 -23.45
CA LYS A 688 -65.76 -29.53 -24.05
C LYS A 688 -64.96 -30.48 -23.17
N VAL A 689 -63.90 -29.98 -22.53
CA VAL A 689 -63.11 -30.74 -21.54
C VAL A 689 -63.98 -31.05 -20.33
N CYS A 690 -64.67 -30.05 -19.80
CA CYS A 690 -65.59 -30.17 -18.68
C CYS A 690 -66.71 -31.20 -18.94
N MET A 691 -67.32 -31.16 -20.13
CA MET A 691 -68.35 -32.13 -20.53
C MET A 691 -67.79 -33.57 -20.69
N SER A 692 -66.51 -33.70 -21.02
CA SER A 692 -65.82 -34.98 -21.04
C SER A 692 -65.51 -35.50 -19.63
N LEU A 693 -65.08 -34.63 -18.72
CA LEU A 693 -64.75 -34.92 -17.32
C LEU A 693 -65.98 -35.27 -16.47
N VAL A 694 -67.11 -34.58 -16.66
CA VAL A 694 -68.39 -34.91 -16.00
C VAL A 694 -68.86 -36.31 -16.38
N LYS A 695 -68.64 -36.74 -17.63
CA LYS A 695 -68.91 -38.12 -18.07
C LYS A 695 -67.96 -39.16 -17.45
N SER A 696 -66.91 -38.72 -16.77
CA SER A 696 -65.89 -39.54 -16.10
C SER A 696 -65.89 -39.35 -14.57
N ASN A 697 -66.94 -38.73 -14.00
CA ASN A 697 -67.12 -38.45 -12.55
C ASN A 697 -66.05 -37.54 -11.90
N LEU A 698 -65.36 -36.67 -12.66
CA LEU A 698 -64.46 -35.65 -12.08
C LEU A 698 -65.15 -34.27 -11.92
N VAL A 699 -64.74 -33.53 -10.89
CA VAL A 699 -65.25 -32.18 -10.55
C VAL A 699 -64.82 -31.16 -11.60
N CYS A 700 -65.74 -30.29 -12.00
CA CYS A 700 -65.48 -29.19 -12.92
C CYS A 700 -66.26 -27.93 -12.48
N LEU A 701 -65.67 -26.74 -12.65
CA LEU A 701 -66.31 -25.46 -12.35
C LEU A 701 -67.34 -25.15 -13.44
N ARG A 702 -68.63 -25.28 -13.11
CA ARG A 702 -69.75 -24.93 -13.99
C ARG A 702 -70.24 -23.54 -13.62
N ASP A 703 -70.11 -22.60 -14.56
CA ASP A 703 -70.89 -21.34 -14.56
C ASP A 703 -72.35 -21.63 -14.94
#